data_AF-A0A397G1M0-F1
#
_entry.id   AF-A0A397G1M0-F1
#
_cell.length_a   1.000
_cell.length_b   1.000
_cell.length_c   1.000
_cell.angle_alpha   90.00
_cell.angle_beta   90.00
_cell.angle_gamma   90.00
#
_symmetry.space_group_name_H-M   'P 1'
#
loop_
_entity.id
_entity.type
_entity.pdbx_description
1 polymer ?
#
loop_
_entity_poly.entity_id
_entity_poly.type
_entity_poly.pdbx_seq_one_letter_code
_entity_poly.pdbx_strand_id
1 'polypeptide(L)'
;MSAIVGFDHLGFLALSFLLHIYEAQQDPENVSGEDEEPDDENDSITLHELSTSYPKERQLAKFLDSIAETFSREKSIPRAGGQRHIRRRGNATGKGARQVSASGLVMANQQPTVYIAKNEGTDEEDKKEDKKLADTLTTWIRAIASTGKRPAIDKDKVWTELLSYYKQRLDVYAAQIESFSVAEITAAFVEGSNGVARAWELHSLSVEYKIDKSTEVLRRMVSIAYELRYEPNPATLSPRSRKGRNSICFLGRLRSAYETFKETAIQLQKSFAKLSIVCLQALDSMRFTRREVEERIQILARKEGKPQLKKKEIRKALGEKPEIRTHCHAEIQLLLHLESYTSPEEHPFPYLGCSKKTCWLCHQFLSRYKSKKTDKGNFYQTRGSHRKVYPLWHIRQPADPRMQFYLSTTLQDIQDLMNAKLPIVSHIQRPAQAESSANVTVAGGALKRRALAKQRMMESSRESKSSKDEMTILDDFVCSKECFRIPANGETPHFLSIDFYRSPQNYMGHEPPTWCIPDFSAYWSNFNFERVYRVFKLNKQEPGELNGEYVLYWCCNDGLQPNRCLMSLLGIESLRIDEYFWYGDVFITRFHEDDKTFEFSCEDVPRAFSGCKELLTNLIWSYWKSKEPKNAILEWQYLEAKQEKHNADKQIILGRMSRNEREILKQMPWMLEYLAITACDDDALVDASIRESKDHPGMAEVSVVHRKTAMEQRGWKGFSSNDL
;
A
#
# COMPACT_ATOMS: atom_id res chain seq x y z
N MET A 1 8.44 12.69 31.75
CA MET A 1 7.99 12.51 30.34
C MET A 1 6.82 11.51 30.21
N SER A 2 5.81 11.52 31.10
CA SER A 2 4.71 10.51 31.11
C SER A 2 3.34 11.01 30.63
N ALA A 3 3.29 12.15 29.95
CA ALA A 3 2.07 12.72 29.40
C ALA A 3 2.22 12.97 27.89
N ILE A 4 2.52 11.92 27.12
CA ILE A 4 2.18 11.96 25.70
C ILE A 4 0.65 11.93 25.65
N VAL A 5 0.09 13.00 25.11
CA VAL A 5 -1.34 13.30 24.93
C VAL A 5 -2.14 12.03 24.65
N GLY A 6 -3.08 11.71 25.56
CA GLY A 6 -3.98 10.59 25.37
C GLY A 6 -4.80 10.78 24.11
N PHE A 7 -4.62 9.89 23.14
CA PHE A 7 -5.45 9.85 21.93
C PHE A 7 -6.92 9.67 22.32
N ASP A 8 -7.81 10.53 21.80
CA ASP A 8 -9.25 10.48 22.10
C ASP A 8 -9.91 9.31 21.36
N HIS A 9 -9.75 8.10 21.92
CA HIS A 9 -10.33 6.87 21.37
C HIS A 9 -11.85 6.96 21.22
N LEU A 10 -12.55 7.64 22.14
CA LEU A 10 -14.01 7.79 22.07
C LEU A 10 -14.41 8.75 20.94
N GLY A 11 -13.67 9.84 20.75
CA GLY A 11 -13.83 10.75 19.62
C GLY A 11 -13.60 10.07 18.28
N PHE A 12 -12.51 9.30 18.14
CA PHE A 12 -12.20 8.54 16.93
C PHE A 12 -13.28 7.48 16.61
N LEU A 13 -13.74 6.76 17.63
CA LEU A 13 -14.85 5.81 17.54
C LEU A 13 -16.12 6.49 17.02
N ALA A 14 -16.52 7.59 17.65
CA ALA A 14 -17.70 8.34 17.26
C ALA A 14 -17.60 8.92 15.84
N LEU A 15 -16.41 9.39 15.43
CA LEU A 15 -16.14 9.87 14.08
C LEU A 15 -16.28 8.75 13.03
N SER A 16 -15.78 7.55 13.35
CA SER A 16 -15.91 6.36 12.50
C SER A 16 -17.37 5.95 12.33
N PHE A 17 -18.18 6.07 13.38
CA PHE A 17 -19.63 5.87 13.31
C PHE A 17 -20.32 6.87 12.40
N LEU A 18 -19.99 8.16 12.51
CA LEU A 18 -20.57 9.19 11.65
C LEU A 18 -20.29 8.91 10.18
N LEU A 19 -19.04 8.63 9.83
CA LEU A 19 -18.69 8.27 8.45
C LEU A 19 -19.44 7.04 7.96
N HIS A 20 -19.47 5.97 8.74
CA HIS A 20 -20.17 4.74 8.39
C HIS A 20 -21.68 4.99 8.11
N ILE A 21 -22.33 5.80 8.96
CA ILE A 21 -23.75 6.10 8.81
C ILE A 21 -24.01 6.95 7.57
N TYR A 22 -23.19 7.97 7.32
CA TYR A 22 -23.39 8.83 6.15
C TYR A 22 -23.01 8.15 4.83
N GLU A 23 -21.97 7.31 4.79
CA GLU A 23 -21.65 6.48 3.62
C GLU A 23 -22.84 5.58 3.24
N ALA A 24 -23.49 4.94 4.23
CA ALA A 24 -24.63 4.07 4.00
C ALA A 24 -25.89 4.80 3.50
N GLN A 25 -26.00 6.12 3.71
CA GLN A 25 -27.13 6.93 3.23
C GLN A 25 -26.97 7.36 1.76
N GLN A 26 -25.73 7.49 1.28
CA GLN A 26 -25.46 7.97 -0.08
C GLN A 26 -25.64 6.91 -1.16
N ASP A 27 -25.44 5.64 -0.81
CA ASP A 27 -25.45 4.55 -1.78
C ASP A 27 -26.21 3.33 -1.25
N PRO A 28 -27.54 3.43 -1.09
CA PRO A 28 -28.35 2.34 -0.56
C PRO A 28 -28.34 1.09 -1.46
N GLU A 29 -28.01 1.24 -2.75
CA GLU A 29 -27.92 0.13 -3.70
C GLU A 29 -26.61 -0.66 -3.51
N ASN A 30 -25.47 0.00 -3.25
CA ASN A 30 -24.21 -0.68 -2.87
C ASN A 30 -24.24 -1.34 -1.47
N VAL A 31 -25.19 -0.97 -0.60
CA VAL A 31 -25.30 -1.57 0.75
C VAL A 31 -25.96 -2.96 0.70
N SER A 32 -26.58 -3.36 -0.41
CA SER A 32 -27.42 -4.56 -0.47
C SER A 32 -26.72 -5.87 -0.85
N GLY A 33 -25.41 -5.86 -1.12
CA GLY A 33 -24.62 -7.07 -1.32
C GLY A 33 -23.27 -6.99 -0.64
N GLU A 34 -22.98 -7.89 0.31
CA GLU A 34 -21.61 -8.28 0.63
C GLU A 34 -21.01 -9.03 -0.56
N ASP A 35 -21.01 -8.42 -1.74
CA ASP A 35 -20.40 -8.97 -2.93
C ASP A 35 -18.90 -8.77 -2.77
N GLU A 36 -18.32 -9.65 -1.97
CA GLU A 36 -16.96 -10.12 -2.18
C GLU A 36 -16.90 -10.51 -3.66
N GLU A 37 -16.43 -9.60 -4.51
CA GLU A 37 -16.04 -10.01 -5.85
C GLU A 37 -14.98 -11.09 -5.67
N PRO A 38 -15.11 -12.24 -6.35
CA PRO A 38 -14.06 -13.23 -6.34
C PRO A 38 -12.80 -12.52 -6.81
N ASP A 39 -11.69 -12.77 -6.11
CA ASP A 39 -10.40 -12.23 -6.51
C ASP A 39 -10.16 -12.61 -7.97
N ASP A 40 -10.38 -11.68 -8.89
CA ASP A 40 -9.86 -11.83 -10.23
C ASP A 40 -8.35 -11.95 -10.02
N GLU A 41 -7.71 -12.99 -10.55
CA GLU A 41 -6.25 -13.11 -10.49
C GLU A 41 -5.53 -11.89 -11.12
N ASN A 42 -6.31 -11.03 -11.79
CA ASN A 42 -5.97 -9.75 -12.40
C ASN A 42 -6.17 -8.50 -11.52
N ASP A 43 -6.63 -8.61 -10.26
CA ASP A 43 -6.64 -7.51 -9.28
C ASP A 43 -5.18 -7.18 -8.88
N SER A 44 -4.47 -6.59 -9.83
CA SER A 44 -3.02 -6.64 -9.94
C SER A 44 -2.33 -5.30 -9.72
N ILE A 45 -3.03 -4.22 -9.36
CA ILE A 45 -2.36 -2.93 -9.15
C ILE A 45 -1.35 -3.02 -8.00
N THR A 46 -1.72 -3.65 -6.87
CA THR A 46 -0.83 -3.78 -5.70
C THR A 46 0.13 -4.95 -5.82
N LEU A 47 -0.26 -6.02 -6.53
CA LEU A 47 0.71 -7.04 -6.93
C LEU A 47 1.74 -6.46 -7.90
N HIS A 48 1.41 -5.45 -8.71
CA HIS A 48 2.32 -4.88 -9.71
C HIS A 48 3.59 -4.27 -9.08
N GLU A 49 3.46 -3.62 -7.92
CA GLU A 49 4.61 -3.04 -7.19
C GLU A 49 5.58 -4.12 -6.68
N LEU A 50 5.07 -5.30 -6.29
CA LEU A 50 5.90 -6.47 -5.96
C LEU A 50 6.28 -7.31 -7.21
N SER A 51 5.55 -7.15 -8.32
CA SER A 51 5.57 -8.02 -9.50
C SER A 51 6.60 -7.66 -10.54
N THR A 52 7.12 -6.43 -10.57
CA THR A 52 8.09 -6.06 -11.62
C THR A 52 9.46 -6.68 -11.38
N SER A 53 9.76 -7.17 -10.17
CA SER A 53 11.13 -7.55 -9.80
C SER A 53 11.33 -9.01 -9.31
N TYR A 54 10.39 -9.65 -8.57
CA TYR A 54 10.69 -10.97 -7.96
C TYR A 54 9.51 -11.99 -7.94
N PRO A 55 9.51 -13.05 -8.79
CA PRO A 55 8.47 -14.09 -8.81
C PRO A 55 8.24 -14.81 -7.48
N LYS A 56 9.29 -14.95 -6.65
CA LYS A 56 9.22 -15.59 -5.32
C LYS A 56 8.35 -14.79 -4.35
N GLU A 57 8.42 -13.47 -4.38
CA GLU A 57 7.64 -12.60 -3.51
C GLU A 57 6.15 -12.68 -3.85
N ARG A 58 5.82 -12.75 -5.14
CA ARG A 58 4.45 -12.99 -5.60
C ARG A 58 3.91 -14.32 -5.08
N GLN A 59 4.72 -15.38 -5.12
CA GLN A 59 4.31 -16.68 -4.57
C GLN A 59 4.13 -16.62 -3.06
N LEU A 60 4.98 -15.89 -2.34
CA LEU A 60 4.84 -15.66 -0.90
C LEU A 60 3.58 -14.87 -0.55
N ALA A 61 3.24 -13.83 -1.31
CA ALA A 61 2.00 -13.08 -1.13
C ALA A 61 0.76 -13.98 -1.32
N LYS A 62 0.73 -14.78 -2.41
CA LYS A 62 -0.34 -15.78 -2.65
C LYS A 62 -0.43 -16.82 -1.54
N PHE A 63 0.71 -17.27 -1.04
CA PHE A 63 0.79 -18.20 0.08
C PHE A 63 0.18 -17.59 1.35
N LEU A 64 0.55 -16.35 1.68
CA LEU A 64 0.00 -15.64 2.82
C LEU A 64 -1.51 -15.42 2.69
N ASP A 65 -2.00 -14.98 1.53
CA ASP A 65 -3.45 -14.87 1.29
C ASP A 65 -4.17 -16.22 1.45
N SER A 66 -3.56 -17.30 0.97
CA SER A 66 -4.12 -18.66 1.10
C SER A 66 -4.13 -19.14 2.55
N ILE A 67 -3.10 -18.83 3.33
CA ILE A 67 -3.07 -19.11 4.78
C ILE A 67 -4.16 -18.29 5.48
N ALA A 68 -4.22 -16.98 5.21
CA ALA A 68 -5.22 -16.11 5.82
C ALA A 68 -6.62 -16.63 5.49
N GLU A 69 -6.91 -16.91 4.22
CA GLU A 69 -8.18 -17.50 3.80
C GLU A 69 -8.45 -18.80 4.57
N THR A 70 -7.48 -19.72 4.63
CA THR A 70 -7.61 -21.02 5.33
C THR A 70 -8.03 -20.88 6.79
N PHE A 71 -7.53 -19.85 7.47
CA PHE A 71 -7.86 -19.62 8.88
C PHE A 71 -9.10 -18.75 9.10
N SER A 72 -9.70 -18.19 8.04
CA SER A 72 -10.96 -17.45 8.16
C SER A 72 -12.11 -18.41 8.44
N ARG A 73 -12.70 -18.29 9.63
CA ARG A 73 -13.83 -19.13 10.05
C ARG A 73 -15.16 -18.48 9.72
N GLU A 74 -16.17 -19.32 9.49
CA GLU A 74 -17.62 -19.06 9.31
C GLU A 74 -18.06 -18.02 8.25
N LYS A 75 -19.21 -18.32 7.62
CA LYS A 75 -20.31 -17.38 7.32
C LYS A 75 -21.51 -18.10 7.94
N SER A 76 -22.01 -17.72 9.11
CA SER A 76 -23.03 -18.54 9.79
C SER A 76 -24.30 -18.63 8.92
N ILE A 77 -24.71 -19.84 8.49
CA ILE A 77 -26.02 -20.04 7.83
C ILE A 77 -27.11 -19.68 8.84
N PRO A 78 -28.04 -18.76 8.54
CA PRO A 78 -29.27 -18.68 9.31
C PRO A 78 -30.04 -19.98 9.08
N ARG A 79 -30.12 -20.87 10.07
CA ARG A 79 -30.94 -22.09 9.95
C ARG A 79 -32.38 -21.71 9.60
N ALA A 80 -32.79 -22.05 8.38
CA ALA A 80 -34.18 -22.00 7.94
C ALA A 80 -34.90 -23.22 8.51
N GLY A 81 -35.38 -23.13 9.76
CA GLY A 81 -36.17 -24.21 10.36
C GLY A 81 -36.15 -24.27 11.88
N GLY A 82 -37.16 -23.68 12.51
CA GLY A 82 -37.90 -24.29 13.63
C GLY A 82 -37.29 -24.39 15.03
N GLN A 83 -36.02 -24.76 15.23
CA GLN A 83 -35.50 -24.97 16.59
C GLN A 83 -34.78 -23.74 17.13
N ARG A 84 -35.38 -23.15 18.18
CA ARG A 84 -34.82 -22.12 19.06
C ARG A 84 -33.59 -22.67 19.82
N HIS A 85 -32.53 -23.07 19.13
CA HIS A 85 -31.21 -22.88 19.71
C HIS A 85 -30.92 -21.39 19.64
N ILE A 86 -30.78 -20.81 20.83
CA ILE A 86 -30.50 -19.42 21.16
C ILE A 86 -29.91 -18.70 19.94
N ARG A 87 -30.78 -18.02 19.19
CA ARG A 87 -30.36 -16.86 18.41
C ARG A 87 -29.60 -16.02 19.42
N ARG A 88 -28.27 -15.93 19.33
CA ARG A 88 -27.56 -14.75 19.81
C ARG A 88 -28.16 -13.59 19.01
N ARG A 89 -29.29 -13.06 19.49
CA ARG A 89 -30.00 -11.88 18.99
C ARG A 89 -29.04 -10.73 19.18
N GLY A 90 -28.23 -10.52 18.17
CA GLY A 90 -27.17 -9.53 18.12
C GLY A 90 -26.68 -9.44 16.69
N ASN A 91 -27.25 -8.47 15.97
CA ASN A 91 -26.75 -7.86 14.74
C ASN A 91 -26.76 -8.72 13.47
N ALA A 92 -27.82 -8.52 12.67
CA ALA A 92 -27.85 -8.83 11.24
C ALA A 92 -26.92 -7.93 10.39
N THR A 93 -26.20 -6.99 11.00
CA THR A 93 -25.34 -5.99 10.31
C THR A 93 -23.83 -6.15 10.59
N GLY A 94 -23.40 -7.12 11.40
CA GLY A 94 -22.01 -7.21 11.88
C GLY A 94 -21.35 -8.59 11.85
N LYS A 95 -21.96 -9.59 11.20
CA LYS A 95 -21.45 -10.97 11.23
C LYS A 95 -20.22 -11.19 10.34
N GLY A 96 -20.17 -10.57 9.15
CA GLY A 96 -19.10 -10.82 8.18
C GLY A 96 -17.72 -10.28 8.59
N ALA A 97 -17.64 -9.36 9.57
CA ALA A 97 -16.38 -8.73 10.01
C ALA A 97 -15.62 -9.53 11.08
N ARG A 98 -16.29 -10.46 11.77
CA ARG A 98 -15.72 -11.23 12.89
C ARG A 98 -14.79 -12.36 12.44
N GLN A 99 -14.94 -12.70 11.17
CA GLN A 99 -14.51 -13.92 10.52
C GLN A 99 -13.28 -13.68 9.65
N VAL A 100 -12.73 -12.47 9.70
CA VAL A 100 -11.55 -12.07 8.94
C VAL A 100 -10.29 -12.46 9.70
N SER A 101 -9.34 -12.96 8.94
CA SER A 101 -8.01 -13.36 9.38
C SER A 101 -6.99 -12.70 8.47
N ALA A 102 -5.81 -12.50 9.02
CA ALA A 102 -4.66 -12.02 8.28
C ALA A 102 -3.46 -12.92 8.62
N SER A 103 -2.48 -12.96 7.72
CA SER A 103 -1.22 -13.67 7.89
C SER A 103 -0.04 -12.76 7.56
N GLY A 104 1.08 -12.93 8.27
CA GLY A 104 2.33 -12.23 8.03
C GLY A 104 3.51 -13.18 8.17
N LEU A 105 4.59 -12.94 7.44
CA LEU A 105 5.79 -13.78 7.46
C LEU A 105 6.97 -13.01 8.07
N VAL A 106 7.71 -13.64 8.96
CA VAL A 106 9.02 -13.16 9.43
C VAL A 106 10.09 -14.15 9.02
N MET A 107 11.15 -13.65 8.42
CA MET A 107 12.37 -14.40 8.15
C MET A 107 13.38 -14.07 9.25
N ALA A 108 13.56 -14.98 10.21
CA ALA A 108 14.53 -14.83 11.30
C ALA A 108 15.48 -16.02 11.30
N ASN A 109 16.80 -15.79 11.22
CA ASN A 109 17.80 -16.88 11.28
C ASN A 109 17.53 -18.04 10.30
N GLN A 110 17.07 -17.72 9.08
CA GLN A 110 16.64 -18.70 8.06
C GLN A 110 15.50 -19.63 8.49
N GLN A 111 14.70 -19.24 9.50
CA GLN A 111 13.51 -19.93 9.96
C GLN A 111 12.29 -19.07 9.66
N PRO A 112 11.53 -19.39 8.59
CA PRO A 112 10.31 -18.65 8.29
C PRO A 112 9.26 -18.93 9.36
N THR A 113 8.70 -17.88 9.94
CA THR A 113 7.53 -18.00 10.83
C THR A 113 6.36 -17.21 10.27
N VAL A 114 5.24 -17.90 10.04
CA VAL A 114 3.98 -17.31 9.60
C VAL A 114 3.11 -17.06 10.82
N TYR A 115 2.82 -15.80 11.09
CA TYR A 115 1.88 -15.39 12.13
C TYR A 115 0.48 -15.25 11.54
N ILE A 116 -0.53 -15.67 12.28
CA ILE A 116 -1.94 -15.58 11.90
C ILE A 116 -2.70 -14.81 12.96
N ALA A 117 -3.42 -13.76 12.58
CA ALA A 117 -4.32 -13.03 13.47
C ALA A 117 -5.78 -13.16 13.02
N LYS A 118 -6.72 -12.95 13.95
CA LYS A 118 -8.18 -12.96 13.71
C LYS A 118 -8.85 -11.79 14.40
N ASN A 119 -9.85 -11.17 13.77
CA ASN A 119 -10.51 -9.94 14.28
C ASN A 119 -11.12 -10.07 15.69
N GLU A 120 -11.77 -11.19 16.01
CA GLU A 120 -12.30 -11.44 17.37
C GLU A 120 -11.40 -12.34 18.22
N GLY A 121 -10.21 -12.66 17.71
CA GLY A 121 -9.39 -13.73 18.24
C GLY A 121 -10.03 -15.10 18.01
N THR A 122 -9.63 -16.00 18.88
CA THR A 122 -10.08 -17.38 18.92
C THR A 122 -10.69 -17.60 20.28
N ASP A 123 -11.92 -18.13 20.34
CA ASP A 123 -12.43 -18.65 21.61
C ASP A 123 -11.61 -19.89 22.03
N GLU A 124 -11.74 -20.35 23.27
CA GLU A 124 -10.87 -21.44 23.77
C GLU A 124 -11.01 -22.75 22.98
N GLU A 125 -12.15 -22.98 22.34
CA GLU A 125 -12.39 -24.13 21.47
C GLU A 125 -11.74 -23.90 20.09
N ASP A 126 -11.97 -22.74 19.47
CA ASP A 126 -11.34 -22.31 18.23
C ASP A 126 -9.81 -22.31 18.35
N LYS A 127 -9.28 -21.89 19.50
CA LYS A 127 -7.83 -21.89 19.78
C LYS A 127 -7.22 -23.27 19.60
N LYS A 128 -7.89 -24.31 20.09
CA LYS A 128 -7.38 -25.69 20.02
C LYS A 128 -7.43 -26.22 18.60
N GLU A 129 -8.53 -25.96 17.89
CA GLU A 129 -8.69 -26.40 16.50
C GLU A 129 -7.76 -25.64 15.54
N ASP A 130 -7.61 -24.32 15.71
CA ASP A 130 -6.70 -23.50 14.91
C ASP A 130 -5.26 -23.88 15.16
N LYS A 131 -4.88 -24.11 16.42
CA LYS A 131 -3.54 -24.59 16.77
C LYS A 131 -3.29 -25.96 16.14
N LYS A 132 -4.25 -26.89 16.25
CA LYS A 132 -4.16 -28.21 15.61
C LYS A 132 -3.96 -28.08 14.10
N LEU A 133 -4.73 -27.21 13.44
CA LEU A 133 -4.58 -26.97 12.00
C LEU A 133 -3.20 -26.37 11.66
N ALA A 134 -2.74 -25.38 12.44
CA ALA A 134 -1.43 -24.77 12.25
C ALA A 134 -0.30 -25.79 12.40
N ASP A 135 -0.37 -26.69 13.38
CA ASP A 135 0.60 -27.77 13.62
C ASP A 135 0.57 -28.80 12.47
N THR A 136 -0.62 -29.20 12.00
CA THR A 136 -0.80 -30.08 10.83
C THR A 136 -0.17 -29.45 9.59
N LEU A 137 -0.54 -28.21 9.25
CA LEU A 137 -0.04 -27.51 8.04
C LEU A 137 1.46 -27.28 8.12
N THR A 138 1.98 -26.91 9.28
CA THR A 138 3.43 -26.76 9.54
C THR A 138 4.16 -28.06 9.19
N THR A 139 3.72 -29.17 9.77
CA THR A 139 4.37 -30.48 9.56
C THR A 139 4.31 -30.91 8.10
N TRP A 140 3.17 -30.72 7.45
CA TRP A 140 2.94 -31.12 6.07
C TRP A 140 3.73 -30.26 5.06
N ILE A 141 3.72 -28.94 5.21
CA ILE A 141 4.49 -28.03 4.35
C ILE A 141 5.99 -28.31 4.49
N ARG A 142 6.50 -28.52 5.72
CA ARG A 142 7.90 -28.90 5.96
C ARG A 142 8.25 -30.21 5.25
N ALA A 143 7.38 -31.21 5.31
CA ALA A 143 7.59 -32.50 4.66
C ALA A 143 7.67 -32.37 3.12
N ILE A 144 6.78 -31.59 2.51
CA ILE A 144 6.82 -31.31 1.07
C ILE A 144 8.09 -30.54 0.71
N ALA A 145 8.41 -29.48 1.46
CA ALA A 145 9.59 -28.64 1.22
C ALA A 145 10.91 -29.42 1.34
N SER A 146 10.97 -30.40 2.26
CA SER A 146 12.16 -31.24 2.47
C SER A 146 12.31 -32.36 1.45
N THR A 147 11.19 -32.90 0.93
CA THR A 147 11.21 -34.05 0.01
C THR A 147 11.06 -33.67 -1.46
N GLY A 148 10.53 -32.48 -1.76
CA GLY A 148 10.13 -32.07 -3.10
C GLY A 148 8.97 -32.87 -3.69
N LYS A 149 8.37 -33.81 -2.94
CA LYS A 149 7.34 -34.72 -3.44
C LYS A 149 5.95 -34.08 -3.34
N ARG A 150 5.18 -34.17 -4.42
CA ARG A 150 3.78 -33.74 -4.48
C ARG A 150 2.87 -34.89 -4.05
N PRO A 151 2.20 -34.83 -2.88
CA PRO A 151 1.21 -35.83 -2.53
C PRO A 151 0.00 -35.73 -3.47
N ALA A 152 -0.52 -36.89 -3.88
CA ALA A 152 -1.77 -36.99 -4.62
C ALA A 152 -2.93 -36.66 -3.67
N ILE A 153 -3.86 -35.82 -4.13
CA ILE A 153 -4.93 -35.23 -3.29
C ILE A 153 -5.86 -36.29 -2.66
N ASP A 154 -6.07 -37.41 -3.36
CA ASP A 154 -6.87 -38.56 -2.93
C ASP A 154 -6.22 -39.35 -1.78
N LYS A 155 -4.89 -39.26 -1.66
CA LYS A 155 -4.10 -39.99 -0.65
C LYS A 155 -3.60 -39.08 0.47
N ASP A 156 -3.84 -37.77 0.37
CA ASP A 156 -3.35 -36.79 1.33
C ASP A 156 -4.29 -36.66 2.54
N LYS A 157 -3.79 -37.02 3.72
CA LYS A 157 -4.53 -36.89 4.97
C LYS A 157 -4.85 -35.42 5.29
N VAL A 158 -3.95 -34.50 4.94
CA VAL A 158 -4.15 -33.06 5.20
C VAL A 158 -5.30 -32.50 4.39
N TRP A 159 -5.52 -33.02 3.18
CA TRP A 159 -6.69 -32.63 2.39
C TRP A 159 -8.01 -32.98 3.10
N THR A 160 -8.08 -34.16 3.74
CA THR A 160 -9.26 -34.57 4.52
C THR A 160 -9.44 -33.72 5.78
N GLU A 161 -8.34 -33.38 6.47
CA GLU A 161 -8.38 -32.48 7.63
C GLU A 161 -8.83 -31.07 7.25
N LEU A 162 -8.35 -30.54 6.13
CA LEU A 162 -8.78 -29.25 5.58
C LEU A 162 -10.28 -29.24 5.25
N LEU A 163 -10.79 -30.26 4.57
CA LEU A 163 -12.23 -30.40 4.29
C LEU A 163 -13.06 -30.43 5.57
N SER A 164 -12.59 -31.15 6.60
CA SER A 164 -13.27 -31.22 7.90
C SER A 164 -13.30 -29.85 8.59
N TYR A 165 -12.16 -29.18 8.66
CA TYR A 165 -12.03 -27.85 9.26
C TYR A 165 -12.90 -26.80 8.52
N TYR A 166 -12.98 -26.89 7.18
CA TYR A 166 -13.76 -25.97 6.34
C TYR A 166 -15.25 -26.30 6.20
N LYS A 167 -15.70 -27.46 6.71
CA LYS A 167 -16.99 -28.06 6.35
C LYS A 167 -18.15 -27.07 6.42
N GLN A 168 -18.25 -26.30 7.50
CA GLN A 168 -19.35 -25.35 7.71
C GLN A 168 -19.40 -24.27 6.61
N ARG A 169 -18.24 -23.77 6.16
CA ARG A 169 -18.17 -22.75 5.11
C ARG A 169 -18.49 -23.36 3.75
N LEU A 170 -18.02 -24.58 3.49
CA LEU A 170 -18.37 -25.31 2.27
C LEU A 170 -19.86 -25.65 2.22
N ASP A 171 -20.49 -25.95 3.36
CA ASP A 171 -21.95 -26.17 3.46
C ASP A 171 -22.74 -24.92 3.02
N VAL A 172 -22.27 -23.72 3.37
CA VAL A 172 -22.89 -22.46 2.94
C VAL A 172 -22.83 -22.32 1.43
N TYR A 173 -21.66 -22.51 0.82
CA TYR A 173 -21.48 -22.36 -0.62
C TYR A 173 -22.22 -23.45 -1.39
N ALA A 174 -22.21 -24.68 -0.90
CA ALA A 174 -23.01 -25.77 -1.47
C ALA A 174 -24.52 -25.45 -1.46
N ALA A 175 -25.04 -24.94 -0.34
CA ALA A 175 -26.45 -24.51 -0.25
C ALA A 175 -26.77 -23.30 -1.13
N GLN A 176 -25.82 -22.37 -1.29
CA GLN A 176 -25.98 -21.24 -2.21
C GLN A 176 -26.06 -21.72 -3.66
N ILE A 177 -25.15 -22.60 -4.09
CA ILE A 177 -25.15 -23.19 -5.44
C ILE A 177 -26.47 -23.94 -5.70
N GLU A 178 -26.94 -24.74 -4.74
CA GLU A 178 -28.21 -25.46 -4.84
C GLU A 178 -29.42 -24.52 -5.01
N SER A 179 -29.36 -23.33 -4.42
CA SER A 179 -30.46 -22.35 -4.50
C SER A 179 -30.63 -21.67 -5.87
N PHE A 180 -29.66 -21.83 -6.78
CA PHE A 180 -29.77 -21.35 -8.16
C PHE A 180 -30.38 -22.42 -9.06
N SER A 181 -31.04 -21.99 -10.13
CA SER A 181 -31.43 -22.90 -11.21
C SER A 181 -30.21 -23.37 -11.98
N VAL A 182 -30.31 -24.56 -12.59
CA VAL A 182 -29.29 -25.10 -13.48
C VAL A 182 -28.93 -24.09 -14.57
N ALA A 183 -29.94 -23.47 -15.20
CA ALA A 183 -29.76 -22.48 -16.26
C ALA A 183 -28.96 -21.24 -15.79
N GLU A 184 -29.20 -20.74 -14.57
CA GLU A 184 -28.47 -19.60 -14.03
C GLU A 184 -26.99 -19.92 -13.79
N ILE A 185 -26.70 -21.13 -13.31
CA ILE A 185 -25.34 -21.63 -13.04
C ILE A 185 -24.58 -21.90 -14.34
N THR A 186 -25.21 -22.55 -15.33
CA THR A 186 -24.57 -22.85 -16.61
C THR A 186 -24.35 -21.59 -17.45
N ALA A 187 -25.29 -20.63 -17.42
CA ALA A 187 -25.15 -19.34 -18.10
C ALA A 187 -23.99 -18.49 -17.56
N ALA A 188 -23.36 -18.90 -16.45
CA ALA A 188 -22.20 -18.22 -15.91
C ALA A 188 -20.87 -18.60 -16.60
N PHE A 189 -20.92 -19.47 -17.60
CA PHE A 189 -19.76 -19.98 -18.35
C PHE A 189 -20.01 -19.86 -19.85
N VAL A 190 -18.93 -19.84 -20.64
CA VAL A 190 -19.00 -19.69 -22.11
C VAL A 190 -19.69 -20.90 -22.73
N GLU A 191 -20.65 -20.68 -23.64
CA GLU A 191 -21.37 -21.74 -24.33
C GLU A 191 -20.40 -22.61 -25.15
N GLY A 192 -20.61 -23.93 -25.12
CA GLY A 192 -19.73 -24.91 -25.77
C GLY A 192 -18.42 -25.22 -25.02
N SER A 193 -18.11 -24.53 -23.92
CA SER A 193 -16.97 -24.88 -23.05
C SER A 193 -17.26 -26.11 -22.18
N ASN A 194 -16.21 -26.78 -21.71
CA ASN A 194 -16.32 -27.80 -20.66
C ASN A 194 -16.91 -27.24 -19.36
N GLY A 195 -16.79 -25.93 -19.13
CA GLY A 195 -17.36 -25.24 -17.99
C GLY A 195 -18.86 -25.44 -17.82
N VAL A 196 -19.63 -25.49 -18.91
CA VAL A 196 -21.09 -25.70 -18.84
C VAL A 196 -21.43 -27.10 -18.29
N ALA A 197 -20.80 -28.15 -18.82
CA ALA A 197 -21.01 -29.53 -18.38
C ALA A 197 -20.59 -29.72 -16.91
N ARG A 198 -19.45 -29.13 -16.53
CA ARG A 198 -18.95 -29.15 -15.15
C ARG A 198 -19.85 -28.38 -14.18
N ALA A 199 -20.39 -27.24 -14.60
CA ALA A 199 -21.31 -26.44 -13.78
C ALA A 199 -22.63 -27.19 -13.53
N TRP A 200 -23.11 -27.94 -14.54
CA TRP A 200 -24.25 -28.84 -14.41
C TRP A 200 -23.97 -30.01 -13.44
N GLU A 201 -22.81 -30.66 -13.56
CA GLU A 201 -22.36 -31.73 -12.64
C GLU A 201 -22.31 -31.21 -11.19
N LEU A 202 -21.73 -30.02 -10.99
CA LEU A 202 -21.62 -29.38 -9.68
C LEU A 202 -22.99 -29.06 -9.08
N HIS A 203 -23.94 -28.58 -9.88
CA HIS A 203 -25.31 -28.33 -9.43
C HIS A 203 -25.99 -29.63 -8.97
N SER A 204 -25.89 -30.70 -9.76
CA SER A 204 -26.43 -32.02 -9.43
C SER A 204 -25.85 -32.56 -8.11
N LEU A 205 -24.53 -32.47 -7.93
CA LEU A 205 -23.86 -32.86 -6.69
C LEU A 205 -24.29 -31.99 -5.49
N SER A 206 -24.61 -30.71 -5.70
CA SER A 206 -25.09 -29.85 -4.62
C SER A 206 -26.48 -30.29 -4.10
N VAL A 207 -27.34 -30.79 -4.99
CA VAL A 207 -28.64 -31.37 -4.64
C VAL A 207 -28.46 -32.69 -3.89
N GLU A 208 -27.55 -33.56 -4.34
CA GLU A 208 -27.19 -34.80 -3.66
C GLU A 208 -26.62 -34.53 -2.25
N TYR A 209 -25.68 -33.58 -2.15
CA TYR A 209 -25.05 -33.21 -0.88
C TYR A 209 -26.03 -32.63 0.13
N LYS A 210 -27.12 -32.01 -0.32
CA LYS A 210 -28.21 -31.55 0.55
C LYS A 210 -28.91 -32.72 1.25
N ILE A 211 -28.99 -33.88 0.59
CA ILE A 211 -29.65 -35.09 1.10
C ILE A 211 -28.68 -35.88 2.00
N ASP A 212 -27.48 -36.20 1.50
CA ASP A 212 -26.60 -37.19 2.14
C ASP A 212 -25.42 -36.58 2.93
N LYS A 213 -25.13 -35.28 2.78
CA LYS A 213 -24.02 -34.57 3.47
C LYS A 213 -22.66 -35.31 3.42
N SER A 214 -22.48 -36.17 2.43
CA SER A 214 -21.33 -37.04 2.24
C SER A 214 -20.05 -36.25 2.00
N THR A 215 -18.98 -36.63 2.70
CA THR A 215 -17.65 -36.01 2.54
C THR A 215 -17.07 -36.29 1.15
N GLU A 216 -17.42 -37.40 0.51
CA GLU A 216 -16.96 -37.72 -0.85
C GLU A 216 -17.61 -36.79 -1.88
N VAL A 217 -18.93 -36.60 -1.77
CA VAL A 217 -19.67 -35.67 -2.62
C VAL A 217 -19.10 -34.26 -2.45
N LEU A 218 -18.87 -33.82 -1.21
CA LEU A 218 -18.25 -32.52 -0.94
C LEU A 218 -16.85 -32.38 -1.56
N ARG A 219 -16.02 -33.43 -1.45
CA ARG A 219 -14.68 -33.47 -2.06
C ARG A 219 -14.77 -33.30 -3.57
N ARG A 220 -15.69 -34.01 -4.23
CA ARG A 220 -15.92 -33.90 -5.67
C ARG A 220 -16.42 -32.50 -6.05
N MET A 221 -17.37 -31.94 -5.31
CA MET A 221 -17.88 -30.59 -5.53
C MET A 221 -16.76 -29.54 -5.46
N VAL A 222 -15.93 -29.55 -4.42
CA VAL A 222 -14.79 -28.63 -4.27
C VAL A 222 -13.79 -28.79 -5.41
N SER A 223 -13.60 -30.02 -5.90
CA SER A 223 -12.69 -30.32 -7.00
C SER A 223 -13.20 -29.74 -8.33
N ILE A 224 -14.48 -29.92 -8.66
CA ILE A 224 -15.09 -29.32 -9.86
C ILE A 224 -15.12 -27.81 -9.76
N ALA A 225 -15.47 -27.27 -8.59
CA ALA A 225 -15.52 -25.84 -8.36
C ALA A 225 -14.16 -25.17 -8.58
N TYR A 226 -13.06 -25.83 -8.19
CA TYR A 226 -11.70 -25.38 -8.50
C TYR A 226 -11.40 -25.34 -9.99
N GLU A 227 -11.80 -26.36 -10.76
CA GLU A 227 -11.62 -26.38 -12.22
C GLU A 227 -12.39 -25.24 -12.89
N LEU A 228 -13.64 -25.03 -12.48
CA LEU A 228 -14.51 -23.96 -12.99
C LEU A 228 -13.97 -22.55 -12.72
N ARG A 229 -13.10 -22.35 -11.73
CA ARG A 229 -12.51 -21.02 -11.45
C ARG A 229 -11.63 -20.51 -12.59
N TYR A 230 -11.02 -21.42 -13.35
CA TYR A 230 -10.10 -21.08 -14.44
C TYR A 230 -10.79 -21.02 -15.81
N GLU A 231 -12.09 -21.34 -15.87
CA GLU A 231 -12.88 -21.15 -17.09
C GLU A 231 -13.06 -19.65 -17.36
N PRO A 232 -13.03 -19.20 -18.63
CA PRO A 232 -13.20 -17.79 -18.95
C PRO A 232 -14.59 -17.26 -18.54
N ASN A 233 -14.66 -15.96 -18.26
CA ASN A 233 -15.93 -15.26 -18.05
C ASN A 233 -16.63 -15.08 -19.41
N PRO A 234 -17.96 -15.30 -19.51
CA PRO A 234 -18.70 -14.89 -20.69
C PRO A 234 -18.76 -13.35 -20.77
N ALA A 235 -18.89 -12.82 -21.99
CA ALA A 235 -18.85 -11.38 -22.24
C ALA A 235 -19.93 -10.60 -21.47
N THR A 236 -21.08 -11.24 -21.21
CA THR A 236 -22.18 -10.67 -20.45
C THR A 236 -22.63 -11.67 -19.39
N LEU A 237 -22.68 -11.22 -18.13
CA LEU A 237 -23.16 -12.01 -17.00
C LEU A 237 -24.36 -11.30 -16.37
N SER A 238 -25.48 -12.01 -16.25
CA SER A 238 -26.58 -11.53 -15.42
C SER A 238 -26.11 -11.40 -13.96
N PRO A 239 -26.68 -10.49 -13.15
CA PRO A 239 -26.33 -10.37 -11.73
C PRO A 239 -26.49 -11.69 -10.95
N ARG A 240 -27.50 -12.50 -11.27
CA ARG A 240 -27.71 -13.81 -10.62
C ARG A 240 -26.68 -14.83 -11.06
N SER A 241 -26.36 -14.93 -12.34
CA SER A 241 -25.31 -15.82 -12.85
C SER A 241 -23.94 -15.43 -12.30
N ARG A 242 -23.63 -14.14 -12.17
CA ARG A 242 -22.42 -13.64 -11.49
C ARG A 242 -22.37 -14.13 -10.04
N LYS A 243 -23.47 -13.98 -9.29
CA LYS A 243 -23.54 -14.46 -7.91
C LYS A 243 -23.39 -15.99 -7.80
N GLY A 244 -23.98 -16.74 -8.73
CA GLY A 244 -23.81 -18.18 -8.85
C GLY A 244 -22.35 -18.56 -9.07
N ARG A 245 -21.68 -17.92 -10.04
CA ARG A 245 -20.25 -18.07 -10.29
C ARG A 245 -19.39 -17.74 -9.09
N ASN A 246 -19.67 -16.63 -8.40
CA ASN A 246 -18.95 -16.25 -7.19
C ASN A 246 -19.04 -17.35 -6.13
N SER A 247 -20.24 -17.94 -5.95
CA SER A 247 -20.47 -19.07 -5.01
C SER A 247 -19.64 -20.30 -5.39
N ILE A 248 -19.54 -20.61 -6.68
CA ILE A 248 -18.66 -21.67 -7.20
C ILE A 248 -17.19 -21.33 -6.92
N CYS A 249 -16.76 -20.12 -7.25
CA CYS A 249 -15.38 -19.69 -7.02
C CYS A 249 -15.01 -19.78 -5.53
N PHE A 250 -15.89 -19.35 -4.63
CA PHE A 250 -15.68 -19.48 -3.19
C PHE A 250 -15.55 -20.94 -2.74
N LEU A 251 -16.39 -21.84 -3.27
CA LEU A 251 -16.29 -23.27 -2.97
C LEU A 251 -14.92 -23.85 -3.42
N GLY A 252 -14.43 -23.42 -4.58
CA GLY A 252 -13.13 -23.82 -5.12
C GLY A 252 -11.90 -23.18 -4.43
N ARG A 253 -12.08 -22.23 -3.50
CA ARG A 253 -10.95 -21.57 -2.81
C ARG A 253 -10.14 -22.51 -1.94
N LEU A 254 -10.78 -23.47 -1.28
CA LEU A 254 -10.09 -24.42 -0.42
C LEU A 254 -9.04 -25.24 -1.19
N ARG A 255 -9.42 -25.79 -2.36
CA ARG A 255 -8.49 -26.55 -3.21
C ARG A 255 -7.37 -25.67 -3.76
N SER A 256 -7.67 -24.42 -4.10
CA SER A 256 -6.66 -23.46 -4.57
C SER A 256 -5.66 -23.09 -3.48
N ALA A 257 -6.09 -22.91 -2.22
CA ALA A 257 -5.19 -22.71 -1.10
C ALA A 257 -4.29 -23.94 -0.89
N TYR A 258 -4.87 -25.15 -0.92
CA TYR A 258 -4.13 -26.42 -0.85
C TYR A 258 -3.06 -26.54 -1.94
N GLU A 259 -3.39 -26.26 -3.21
CA GLU A 259 -2.42 -26.28 -4.31
C GLU A 259 -1.34 -25.20 -4.14
N THR A 260 -1.72 -24.01 -3.66
CA THR A 260 -0.77 -22.92 -3.39
C THR A 260 0.23 -23.31 -2.31
N PHE A 261 -0.20 -23.99 -1.25
CA PHE A 261 0.70 -24.47 -0.20
C PHE A 261 1.73 -25.47 -0.74
N LYS A 262 1.30 -26.43 -1.56
CA LYS A 262 2.21 -27.40 -2.20
C LYS A 262 3.21 -26.70 -3.11
N GLU A 263 2.73 -25.81 -3.97
CA GLU A 263 3.58 -25.11 -4.93
C GLU A 263 4.61 -24.23 -4.23
N THR A 264 4.19 -23.44 -3.23
CA THR A 264 5.10 -22.61 -2.43
C THR A 264 6.15 -23.45 -1.70
N ALA A 265 5.74 -24.56 -1.08
CA ALA A 265 6.66 -25.47 -0.39
C ALA A 265 7.75 -26.00 -1.34
N ILE A 266 7.37 -26.36 -2.56
CA ILE A 266 8.27 -26.89 -3.59
C ILE A 266 9.16 -25.81 -4.20
N GLN A 267 8.67 -24.58 -4.34
CA GLN A 267 9.46 -23.48 -4.88
C GLN A 267 10.49 -22.97 -3.87
N LEU A 268 10.15 -22.95 -2.57
CA LEU A 268 11.01 -22.38 -1.52
C LEU A 268 11.87 -23.43 -0.80
N GLN A 269 11.57 -24.72 -0.96
CA GLN A 269 12.38 -25.89 -0.53
C GLN A 269 13.06 -25.69 0.84
N LYS A 270 14.40 -25.61 0.85
CA LYS A 270 15.24 -25.51 2.05
C LYS A 270 14.79 -24.41 3.00
N SER A 271 14.32 -23.27 2.48
CA SER A 271 13.83 -22.17 3.32
C SER A 271 12.61 -22.60 4.14
N PHE A 272 11.69 -23.38 3.57
CA PHE A 272 10.45 -23.80 4.22
C PHE A 272 10.57 -25.11 4.99
N ALA A 273 11.71 -25.80 4.93
CA ALA A 273 11.98 -27.00 5.73
C ALA A 273 11.90 -26.73 7.25
N LYS A 274 12.09 -25.48 7.68
CA LYS A 274 11.98 -25.03 9.09
C LYS A 274 10.75 -24.16 9.37
N LEU A 275 9.82 -24.04 8.42
CA LEU A 275 8.63 -23.16 8.53
C LEU A 275 7.83 -23.41 9.80
N SER A 276 7.47 -22.40 10.58
CA SER A 276 6.46 -22.51 11.66
C SER A 276 5.23 -21.66 11.36
N ILE A 277 4.06 -22.14 11.74
CA ILE A 277 2.81 -21.37 11.69
C ILE A 277 2.32 -21.15 13.12
N VAL A 278 2.07 -19.89 13.48
CA VAL A 278 1.70 -19.48 14.84
C VAL A 278 0.45 -18.61 14.81
N CYS A 279 -0.59 -19.03 15.54
CA CYS A 279 -1.78 -18.20 15.74
C CYS A 279 -1.55 -17.22 16.90
N LEU A 280 -1.73 -15.93 16.63
CA LEU A 280 -1.65 -14.87 17.62
C LEU A 280 -2.89 -14.86 18.52
N GLN A 281 -2.68 -14.47 19.77
CA GLN A 281 -3.76 -14.18 20.69
C GLN A 281 -4.39 -12.83 20.33
N ALA A 282 -5.72 -12.76 20.36
CA ALA A 282 -6.39 -11.47 20.17
C ALA A 282 -6.00 -10.48 21.25
N LEU A 283 -5.84 -9.23 20.81
CA LEU A 283 -5.70 -8.10 21.70
C LEU A 283 -7.03 -7.79 22.40
N ASP A 284 -6.93 -7.33 23.64
CA ASP A 284 -8.09 -6.95 24.45
C ASP A 284 -8.96 -5.89 23.76
N SER A 285 -10.28 -6.11 23.77
CA SER A 285 -11.25 -5.13 23.30
C SER A 285 -11.39 -3.96 24.28
N MET A 286 -11.46 -2.73 23.78
CA MET A 286 -11.94 -1.62 24.61
C MET A 286 -13.45 -1.69 24.77
N ARG A 287 -13.93 -1.18 25.92
CA ARG A 287 -15.34 -1.19 26.30
C ARG A 287 -15.78 0.25 26.52
N PHE A 288 -16.90 0.59 25.90
CA PHE A 288 -17.57 1.88 26.07
C PHE A 288 -19.04 1.62 26.41
N THR A 289 -19.64 2.49 27.22
CA THR A 289 -21.09 2.46 27.35
C THR A 289 -21.72 3.01 26.08
N ARG A 290 -22.86 2.47 25.68
CA ARG A 290 -23.64 3.01 24.56
C ARG A 290 -23.89 4.50 24.71
N ARG A 291 -24.23 4.92 25.93
CA ARG A 291 -24.59 6.31 26.21
C ARG A 291 -23.44 7.26 25.88
N GLU A 292 -22.22 6.92 26.30
CA GLU A 292 -21.02 7.72 25.99
C GLU A 292 -20.80 7.84 24.48
N VAL A 293 -20.93 6.73 23.75
CA VAL A 293 -20.75 6.74 22.29
C VAL A 293 -21.85 7.54 21.59
N GLU A 294 -23.11 7.38 21.99
CA GLU A 294 -24.25 8.14 21.46
C GLU A 294 -24.08 9.64 21.71
N GLU A 295 -23.72 10.04 22.93
CA GLU A 295 -23.49 11.43 23.30
C GLU A 295 -22.33 12.02 22.49
N ARG A 296 -21.22 11.29 22.33
CA ARG A 296 -20.06 11.76 21.54
C ARG A 296 -20.40 11.93 20.06
N ILE A 297 -21.14 10.98 19.46
CA ILE A 297 -21.63 11.07 18.07
C ILE A 297 -22.46 12.33 17.88
N GLN A 298 -23.39 12.63 18.80
CA GLN A 298 -24.25 13.81 18.71
C GLN A 298 -23.49 15.13 18.87
N ILE A 299 -22.48 15.15 19.75
CA ILE A 299 -21.60 16.32 19.92
C ILE A 299 -20.81 16.58 18.64
N LEU A 300 -20.21 15.54 18.04
CA LEU A 300 -19.44 15.67 16.81
C LEU A 300 -20.32 16.06 15.62
N ALA A 301 -21.50 15.46 15.47
CA ALA A 301 -22.45 15.84 14.41
C ALA A 301 -22.80 17.33 14.48
N ARG A 302 -23.09 17.85 15.69
CA ARG A 302 -23.34 19.29 15.88
C ARG A 302 -22.14 20.16 15.54
N LYS A 303 -20.95 19.78 15.99
CA LYS A 303 -19.71 20.52 15.73
C LYS A 303 -19.42 20.64 14.24
N GLU A 304 -19.64 19.57 13.49
CA GLU A 304 -19.40 19.49 12.05
C GLU A 304 -20.58 20.01 11.20
N GLY A 305 -21.58 20.66 11.82
CA GLY A 305 -22.75 21.21 11.13
C GLY A 305 -23.64 20.15 10.46
N LYS A 306 -23.60 18.90 10.91
CA LYS A 306 -24.35 17.80 10.32
C LYS A 306 -25.74 17.62 10.95
N PRO A 307 -26.72 17.11 10.19
CA PRO A 307 -28.03 16.76 10.74
C PRO A 307 -27.88 15.79 11.91
N GLN A 308 -28.57 16.07 13.02
CA GLN A 308 -28.57 15.17 14.16
C GLN A 308 -29.18 13.83 13.76
N LEU A 309 -28.42 12.76 14.01
CA LEU A 309 -28.85 11.41 13.72
C LEU A 309 -29.99 11.01 14.67
N LYS A 310 -31.02 10.36 14.14
CA LYS A 310 -32.12 9.84 14.95
C LYS A 310 -31.59 8.71 15.83
N LYS A 311 -32.06 8.61 17.07
CA LYS A 311 -31.68 7.51 17.99
C LYS A 311 -31.83 6.12 17.36
N LYS A 312 -32.81 5.92 16.47
CA LYS A 312 -33.02 4.66 15.74
C LYS A 312 -31.86 4.33 14.78
N GLU A 313 -31.28 5.33 14.13
CA GLU A 313 -30.16 5.15 13.18
C GLU A 313 -28.88 4.79 13.94
N ILE A 314 -28.61 5.51 15.04
CA ILE A 314 -27.48 5.21 15.91
C ILE A 314 -27.61 3.81 16.54
N ARG A 315 -28.81 3.44 17.01
CA ARG A 315 -29.07 2.08 17.51
C ARG A 315 -28.88 1.01 16.43
N LYS A 316 -29.30 1.27 15.19
CA LYS A 316 -29.08 0.34 14.07
C LYS A 316 -27.58 0.12 13.83
N ALA A 317 -26.76 1.15 13.96
CA ALA A 317 -25.31 1.08 13.78
C ALA A 317 -24.58 0.46 15.00
N LEU A 318 -24.93 0.84 16.23
CA LEU A 318 -24.32 0.35 17.47
C LEU A 318 -24.81 -1.04 17.90
N GLY A 319 -25.92 -1.53 17.33
CA GLY A 319 -26.61 -2.75 17.78
C GLY A 319 -27.55 -2.48 18.95
N GLU A 320 -27.91 -3.51 19.74
CA GLU A 320 -28.84 -3.39 20.88
C GLU A 320 -28.19 -3.52 22.27
N LYS A 321 -26.91 -3.93 22.35
CA LYS A 321 -26.18 -4.12 23.61
C LYS A 321 -25.85 -2.81 24.35
N PRO A 322 -25.99 -2.77 25.69
CA PRO A 322 -25.64 -1.60 26.49
C PRO A 322 -24.13 -1.31 26.50
N GLU A 323 -23.31 -2.36 26.41
CA GLU A 323 -21.85 -2.28 26.28
C GLU A 323 -21.46 -2.39 24.80
N ILE A 324 -20.64 -1.44 24.34
CA ILE A 324 -20.02 -1.43 23.01
C ILE A 324 -18.59 -1.92 23.15
N ARG A 325 -18.25 -2.96 22.39
CA ARG A 325 -16.89 -3.50 22.33
C ARG A 325 -16.27 -3.15 21.00
N THR A 326 -15.07 -2.59 21.04
CA THR A 326 -14.26 -2.37 19.84
C THR A 326 -13.31 -3.53 19.65
N HIS A 327 -12.86 -3.72 18.41
CA HIS A 327 -12.00 -4.84 18.03
C HIS A 327 -10.80 -4.33 17.25
N CYS A 328 -9.62 -4.83 17.61
CA CYS A 328 -8.45 -4.67 16.77
C CYS A 328 -8.57 -5.62 15.58
N HIS A 329 -8.52 -5.09 14.36
CA HIS A 329 -8.58 -5.93 13.17
C HIS A 329 -7.28 -6.75 13.02
N ALA A 330 -7.36 -7.91 12.38
CA ALA A 330 -6.29 -8.90 12.24
C ALA A 330 -5.04 -8.30 11.58
N GLU A 331 -5.23 -7.44 10.59
CA GLU A 331 -4.15 -6.73 9.89
C GLU A 331 -3.36 -5.83 10.85
N ILE A 332 -4.06 -5.15 11.76
CA ILE A 332 -3.46 -4.25 12.74
C ILE A 332 -2.83 -5.04 13.89
N GLN A 333 -3.45 -6.16 14.30
CA GLN A 333 -2.84 -7.08 15.26
C GLN A 333 -1.49 -7.60 14.74
N LEU A 334 -1.42 -8.01 13.46
CA LEU A 334 -0.17 -8.42 12.84
C LEU A 334 0.83 -7.29 12.77
N LEU A 335 0.43 -6.09 12.32
CA LEU A 335 1.31 -4.94 12.31
C LEU A 335 1.96 -4.72 13.68
N LEU A 336 1.14 -4.64 14.75
CA LEU A 336 1.63 -4.41 16.11
C LEU A 336 2.57 -5.53 16.59
N HIS A 337 2.25 -6.79 16.24
CA HIS A 337 3.09 -7.93 16.58
C HIS A 337 4.43 -7.90 15.82
N LEU A 338 4.39 -7.65 14.52
CA LEU A 338 5.56 -7.63 13.65
C LEU A 338 6.49 -6.44 13.96
N GLU A 339 5.93 -5.32 14.41
CA GLU A 339 6.68 -4.16 14.89
C GLU A 339 7.36 -4.39 16.25
N SER A 340 6.91 -5.38 17.03
CA SER A 340 7.56 -5.72 18.30
C SER A 340 8.90 -6.47 18.13
N TYR A 341 9.19 -6.95 16.91
CA TYR A 341 10.50 -7.52 16.56
C TYR A 341 11.50 -6.38 16.37
N THR A 342 12.44 -6.28 17.32
CA THR A 342 13.42 -5.19 17.40
C THR A 342 14.77 -5.57 16.82
N SER A 343 15.02 -6.86 16.56
CA SER A 343 16.31 -7.32 16.06
C SER A 343 16.53 -6.93 14.60
N PRO A 344 17.70 -6.35 14.24
CA PRO A 344 18.07 -6.11 12.85
C PRO A 344 18.08 -7.37 11.97
N GLU A 345 18.24 -8.56 12.57
CA GLU A 345 18.32 -9.85 11.88
C GLU A 345 16.94 -10.44 11.53
N GLU A 346 15.87 -9.81 12.02
CA GLU A 346 14.50 -10.21 11.78
C GLU A 346 13.91 -9.30 10.70
N HIS A 347 13.60 -9.90 9.55
CA HIS A 347 13.01 -9.18 8.43
C HIS A 347 11.58 -9.66 8.20
N PRO A 348 10.57 -8.91 8.69
CA PRO A 348 9.20 -9.11 8.29
C PRO A 348 9.06 -8.93 6.78
N PHE A 349 8.40 -9.88 6.12
CA PHE A 349 8.04 -9.77 4.72
C PHE A 349 7.04 -8.60 4.55
N PRO A 350 7.25 -7.68 3.58
CA PRO A 350 6.49 -6.43 3.43
C PRO A 350 5.07 -6.62 2.87
N TYR A 351 4.43 -7.74 3.18
CA TYR A 351 3.08 -8.06 2.75
C TYR A 351 2.31 -8.83 3.83
N LEU A 352 1.08 -8.41 4.10
CA LEU A 352 0.13 -9.11 4.96
C LEU A 352 -0.93 -9.76 4.07
N GLY A 353 -0.97 -11.08 4.08
CA GLY A 353 -2.06 -11.83 3.45
C GLY A 353 -3.35 -11.63 4.23
N CYS A 354 -4.46 -11.43 3.54
CA CYS A 354 -5.74 -11.14 4.20
C CYS A 354 -6.84 -12.01 3.60
N SER A 355 -7.69 -12.65 4.41
CA SER A 355 -8.78 -13.49 3.90
C SER A 355 -9.86 -12.71 3.14
N LYS A 356 -9.93 -11.39 3.38
CA LYS A 356 -10.71 -10.42 2.60
C LYS A 356 -9.84 -9.21 2.23
N LYS A 357 -10.28 -8.37 1.30
CA LYS A 357 -9.68 -7.03 1.14
C LYS A 357 -9.79 -6.28 2.47
N THR A 358 -8.83 -5.42 2.78
CA THR A 358 -8.77 -4.72 4.08
C THR A 358 -9.80 -3.61 4.20
N CYS A 359 -10.28 -3.32 5.39
CA CYS A 359 -11.21 -2.21 5.56
C CYS A 359 -10.54 -0.86 5.31
N TRP A 360 -11.35 0.19 5.11
CA TRP A 360 -10.83 1.52 4.84
C TRP A 360 -9.87 1.99 5.93
N LEU A 361 -10.23 1.80 7.21
CA LEU A 361 -9.38 2.20 8.34
C LEU A 361 -8.05 1.43 8.37
N CYS A 362 -8.06 0.11 8.18
CA CYS A 362 -6.83 -0.68 8.12
C CYS A 362 -5.94 -0.25 6.96
N HIS A 363 -6.52 -0.03 5.79
CA HIS A 363 -5.80 0.42 4.61
C HIS A 363 -5.16 1.80 4.79
N GLN A 364 -5.93 2.78 5.29
CA GLN A 364 -5.39 4.13 5.58
C GLN A 364 -4.29 4.08 6.65
N PHE A 365 -4.45 3.19 7.64
CA PHE A 365 -3.47 2.99 8.69
C PHE A 365 -2.15 2.47 8.14
N LEU A 366 -2.16 1.33 7.45
CA LEU A 366 -0.95 0.72 6.89
C LEU A 366 -0.23 1.68 5.93
N SER A 367 -0.97 2.39 5.08
CA SER A 367 -0.42 3.35 4.12
C SER A 367 0.25 4.56 4.77
N ARG A 368 -0.34 5.13 5.84
CA ARG A 368 0.23 6.28 6.54
C ARG A 368 1.31 5.89 7.53
N TYR A 369 1.14 4.76 8.21
CA TYR A 369 2.17 4.21 9.08
C TYR A 369 3.49 4.02 8.30
N LYS A 370 3.38 3.54 7.04
CA LYS A 370 4.48 3.49 6.08
C LYS A 370 5.20 4.83 5.91
N SER A 371 4.49 5.94 5.68
CA SER A 371 5.16 7.23 5.42
C SER A 371 5.87 7.83 6.64
N LYS A 372 5.54 7.39 7.86
CA LYS A 372 6.14 7.92 9.11
C LYS A 372 7.38 7.15 9.56
N LYS A 373 7.55 5.90 9.13
CA LYS A 373 8.65 5.02 9.52
C LYS A 373 9.76 5.09 8.46
N THR A 374 10.47 6.22 8.38
CA THR A 374 11.38 6.57 7.27
C THR A 374 12.68 5.75 7.18
N ASP A 375 13.03 4.96 8.19
CA ASP A 375 14.43 4.53 8.35
C ASP A 375 14.70 3.04 8.07
N LYS A 376 13.70 2.21 7.76
CA LYS A 376 13.91 0.78 7.43
C LYS A 376 12.92 0.32 6.37
N GLY A 377 13.43 0.00 5.17
CA GLY A 377 12.71 -0.24 3.93
C GLY A 377 11.77 -1.44 3.84
N ASN A 378 11.08 -1.85 4.91
CA ASN A 378 10.05 -2.90 4.85
C ASN A 378 8.72 -2.36 5.38
N PHE A 379 7.80 -2.08 4.46
CA PHE A 379 6.46 -1.59 4.78
C PHE A 379 5.42 -2.66 4.52
N TYR A 380 4.44 -2.79 5.39
CA TYR A 380 3.37 -3.77 5.23
C TYR A 380 2.34 -3.30 4.22
N GLN A 381 2.20 -4.04 3.13
CA GLN A 381 1.13 -3.86 2.16
C GLN A 381 0.09 -4.98 2.25
N THR A 382 -1.07 -4.78 1.65
CA THR A 382 -2.11 -5.81 1.48
C THR A 382 -2.62 -5.78 0.05
N ARG A 383 -3.37 -6.79 -0.38
CA ARG A 383 -3.98 -6.83 -1.74
C ARG A 383 -4.94 -5.68 -2.08
N GLY A 384 -5.24 -4.79 -1.14
CA GLY A 384 -6.08 -3.63 -1.36
C GLY A 384 -7.18 -3.49 -0.32
N SER A 385 -8.15 -2.62 -0.62
CA SER A 385 -9.23 -2.26 0.29
C SER A 385 -10.61 -2.37 -0.36
N HIS A 386 -11.58 -2.89 0.39
CA HIS A 386 -12.99 -2.86 0.01
C HIS A 386 -13.69 -1.55 0.42
N ARG A 387 -12.92 -0.55 0.89
CA ARG A 387 -13.34 0.85 1.13
C ARG A 387 -14.44 1.06 2.19
N LYS A 388 -14.91 0.01 2.85
CA LYS A 388 -15.90 0.12 3.93
C LYS A 388 -15.25 0.58 5.23
N VAL A 389 -15.90 1.53 5.91
CA VAL A 389 -15.56 1.90 7.29
C VAL A 389 -16.25 0.94 8.26
N TYR A 390 -15.47 0.27 9.12
CA TYR A 390 -15.99 -0.47 10.27
C TYR A 390 -15.85 0.38 11.52
N PRO A 391 -16.97 0.85 12.10
CA PRO A 391 -16.90 1.83 13.17
C PRO A 391 -16.36 1.26 14.48
N LEU A 392 -16.50 -0.05 14.72
CA LEU A 392 -15.97 -0.72 15.91
C LEU A 392 -14.46 -1.02 15.84
N TRP A 393 -13.76 -0.45 14.87
CA TRP A 393 -12.32 -0.60 14.71
C TRP A 393 -11.56 0.08 15.87
N HIS A 394 -10.48 -0.55 16.32
CA HIS A 394 -9.65 -0.04 17.39
C HIS A 394 -8.18 -0.44 17.19
N ILE A 395 -7.28 0.28 17.86
CA ILE A 395 -5.87 -0.06 17.96
C ILE A 395 -5.37 0.11 19.40
N ARG A 396 -4.75 -0.94 19.92
CA ARG A 396 -4.12 -0.92 21.24
C ARG A 396 -2.83 -0.11 21.18
N GLN A 397 -2.60 0.74 22.16
CA GLN A 397 -1.31 1.39 22.32
C GLN A 397 -0.27 0.37 22.83
N PRO A 398 0.83 0.14 22.11
CA PRO A 398 1.90 -0.78 22.51
C PRO A 398 2.67 -0.20 23.69
N ALA A 399 3.47 -1.01 24.38
CA ALA A 399 4.31 -0.52 25.49
C ALA A 399 5.50 0.32 24.99
N ASP A 400 6.01 0.02 23.80
CA ASP A 400 7.15 0.72 23.21
C ASP A 400 6.80 2.18 22.87
N PRO A 401 7.45 3.19 23.51
CA PRO A 401 7.22 4.61 23.25
C PRO A 401 7.43 5.02 21.79
N ARG A 402 8.38 4.39 21.08
CA ARG A 402 8.64 4.67 19.66
C ARG A 402 7.44 4.27 18.81
N MET A 403 6.93 3.05 19.02
CA MET A 403 5.73 2.60 18.33
C MET A 403 4.52 3.47 18.73
N GLN A 404 4.32 3.76 20.02
CA GLN A 404 3.22 4.63 20.48
C GLN A 404 3.21 5.96 19.73
N PHE A 405 4.38 6.55 19.54
CA PHE A 405 4.53 7.81 18.81
C PHE A 405 4.06 7.70 17.35
N TYR A 406 4.56 6.70 16.59
CA TYR A 406 4.14 6.52 15.19
C TYR A 406 2.66 6.17 15.04
N LEU A 407 2.13 5.36 15.96
CA LEU A 407 0.71 5.02 15.94
C LEU A 407 -0.14 6.25 16.23
N SER A 408 0.24 7.07 17.22
CA SER A 408 -0.52 8.27 17.59
C SER A 408 -0.56 9.29 16.45
N THR A 409 0.58 9.53 15.79
CA THR A 409 0.63 10.44 14.63
C THR A 409 -0.15 9.88 13.43
N THR A 410 -0.05 8.58 13.18
CA THR A 410 -0.84 7.91 12.12
C THR A 410 -2.34 8.03 12.39
N LEU A 411 -2.77 7.81 13.64
CA LEU A 411 -4.18 7.95 14.03
C LEU A 411 -4.68 9.38 13.89
N GLN A 412 -3.86 10.37 14.24
CA GLN A 412 -4.21 11.78 14.07
C GLN A 412 -4.40 12.11 12.58
N ASP A 413 -3.47 11.70 11.70
CA ASP A 413 -3.60 11.91 10.25
C ASP A 413 -4.88 11.25 9.69
N ILE A 414 -5.27 10.08 10.19
CA ILE A 414 -6.52 9.41 9.80
C ILE A 414 -7.72 10.18 10.34
N GLN A 415 -7.68 10.66 11.59
CA GLN A 415 -8.75 11.47 12.16
C GLN A 415 -8.96 12.75 11.35
N ASP A 416 -7.89 13.43 10.95
CA ASP A 416 -7.94 14.62 10.12
C ASP A 416 -8.52 14.30 8.73
N LEU A 417 -8.15 13.16 8.14
CA LEU A 417 -8.74 12.68 6.88
C LEU A 417 -10.24 12.40 7.03
N MET A 418 -10.64 11.77 8.13
CA MET A 418 -12.05 11.47 8.42
C MET A 418 -12.86 12.76 8.58
N ASN A 419 -12.31 13.75 9.30
CA ASN A 419 -12.90 15.08 9.41
C ASN A 419 -13.01 15.76 8.04
N ALA A 420 -11.98 15.70 7.19
CA ALA A 420 -12.03 16.26 5.84
C ALA A 420 -13.05 15.57 4.93
N LYS A 421 -13.30 14.27 5.13
CA LYS A 421 -14.31 13.52 4.37
C LYS A 421 -15.73 13.84 4.80
N LEU A 422 -15.99 14.12 6.08
CA LEU A 422 -17.35 14.38 6.57
C LEU A 422 -18.08 15.51 5.82
N PRO A 423 -17.50 16.71 5.56
CA PRO A 423 -18.11 17.77 4.77
C PRO A 423 -18.57 17.36 3.37
N ILE A 424 -17.76 16.56 2.67
CA ILE A 424 -18.01 16.14 1.28
C ILE A 424 -19.29 15.30 1.19
N VAL A 425 -19.58 14.52 2.22
CA VAL A 425 -20.69 13.57 2.24
C VAL A 425 -22.08 14.27 2.33
N SER A 426 -22.17 15.55 2.70
CA SER A 426 -23.46 16.26 2.76
C SER A 426 -23.88 16.98 1.47
N HIS A 427 -22.98 17.19 0.50
CA HIS A 427 -23.25 18.04 -0.66
C HIS A 427 -23.76 17.30 -1.91
N ILE A 428 -23.87 15.97 -1.88
CA ILE A 428 -24.45 15.20 -3.00
C ILE A 428 -25.98 15.09 -2.82
N GLN A 429 -26.68 16.22 -2.76
CA GLN A 429 -28.05 16.28 -3.26
C GLN A 429 -27.93 16.61 -4.74
N ARG A 430 -28.12 15.63 -5.63
CA ARG A 430 -28.23 15.92 -7.07
C ARG A 430 -29.53 16.72 -7.30
N PRO A 431 -29.48 17.97 -7.77
CA PRO A 431 -30.61 18.52 -8.48
C PRO A 431 -30.66 17.83 -9.85
N ALA A 432 -31.86 17.49 -10.31
CA ALA A 432 -32.06 17.23 -11.73
C ALA A 432 -31.93 18.56 -12.48
N GLN A 433 -30.92 18.72 -13.35
CA GLN A 433 -31.06 19.21 -14.73
C GLN A 433 -29.74 19.59 -15.41
N ALA A 434 -29.73 19.22 -16.70
CA ALA A 434 -29.23 19.90 -17.91
C ALA A 434 -27.79 20.44 -17.97
N GLU A 435 -27.06 19.87 -18.91
CA GLU A 435 -25.88 20.42 -19.57
C GLU A 435 -26.13 21.83 -20.11
N SER A 436 -25.27 22.79 -19.78
CA SER A 436 -24.62 23.69 -20.75
C SER A 436 -23.56 24.58 -20.08
N SER A 437 -22.69 25.07 -20.97
CA SER A 437 -21.39 25.72 -20.86
C SER A 437 -21.30 27.12 -20.25
N ALA A 438 -20.06 27.46 -19.89
CA ALA A 438 -19.38 28.75 -19.96
C ALA A 438 -19.21 29.58 -18.66
N ASN A 439 -17.92 29.66 -18.30
CA ASN A 439 -17.16 30.81 -17.78
C ASN A 439 -16.88 30.99 -16.27
N VAL A 440 -15.59 30.75 -15.99
CA VAL A 440 -14.61 31.61 -15.31
C VAL A 440 -14.77 31.83 -13.80
N THR A 441 -13.86 31.23 -13.04
CA THR A 441 -13.24 31.92 -11.90
C THR A 441 -11.80 31.47 -11.69
N VAL A 442 -10.97 32.45 -11.34
CA VAL A 442 -9.53 32.53 -11.50
C VAL A 442 -8.80 31.65 -10.47
N ALA A 443 -8.15 30.60 -10.94
CA ALA A 443 -7.21 29.79 -10.17
C ALA A 443 -5.79 30.35 -10.33
N GLY A 444 -5.15 30.71 -9.22
CA GLY A 444 -3.70 30.93 -9.17
C GLY A 444 -2.97 29.60 -9.45
N GLY A 445 -2.69 29.35 -10.72
CA GLY A 445 -2.10 28.10 -11.20
C GLY A 445 -0.68 27.84 -10.71
N ALA A 446 -0.18 26.65 -10.99
CA ALA A 446 1.18 26.18 -10.66
C ALA A 446 2.30 27.18 -11.03
N LEU A 447 2.09 28.00 -12.07
CA LEU A 447 2.99 29.09 -12.44
C LEU A 447 3.20 30.13 -11.33
N LYS A 448 2.15 30.51 -10.58
CA LYS A 448 2.24 31.50 -9.49
C LYS A 448 3.02 30.94 -8.30
N ARG A 449 2.87 29.64 -8.02
CA ARG A 449 3.68 28.94 -7.01
C ARG A 449 5.15 28.87 -7.43
N ARG A 450 5.43 28.58 -8.70
CA ARG A 450 6.79 28.57 -9.27
C ARG A 450 7.44 29.96 -9.26
N ALA A 451 6.66 31.01 -9.54
CA ALA A 451 7.14 32.40 -9.49
C ALA A 451 7.47 32.86 -8.06
N LEU A 452 6.61 32.53 -7.08
CA LEU A 452 6.84 32.87 -5.68
C LEU A 452 8.01 32.09 -5.07
N ALA A 453 8.20 30.82 -5.45
CA ALA A 453 9.38 30.04 -5.06
C ALA A 453 10.68 30.65 -5.63
N LYS A 454 10.69 31.00 -6.94
CA LYS A 454 11.82 31.70 -7.56
C LYS A 454 12.12 33.06 -6.93
N GLN A 455 11.09 33.80 -6.53
CA GLN A 455 11.26 35.09 -5.84
C GLN A 455 11.91 34.90 -4.47
N ARG A 456 11.46 33.92 -3.68
CA ARG A 456 12.06 33.58 -2.37
C ARG A 456 13.52 33.16 -2.51
N MET A 457 13.88 32.51 -3.61
CA MET A 457 15.29 32.18 -3.92
C MET A 457 16.13 33.42 -4.22
N MET A 458 15.63 34.38 -5.02
CA MET A 458 16.37 35.62 -5.27
C MET A 458 16.56 36.44 -3.99
N GLU A 459 15.59 36.36 -3.07
CA GLU A 459 15.64 37.05 -1.77
C GLU A 459 16.58 36.34 -0.77
N SER A 460 16.71 35.01 -0.82
CA SER A 460 17.65 34.25 0.03
C SER A 460 19.08 34.14 -0.52
N SER A 461 19.27 34.35 -1.82
CA SER A 461 20.58 34.24 -2.50
C SER A 461 21.42 35.52 -2.45
N ARG A 462 20.88 36.61 -1.87
CA ARG A 462 21.70 37.78 -1.52
C ARG A 462 22.44 37.46 -0.23
N GLU A 463 23.73 37.16 -0.39
CA GLU A 463 24.75 36.92 0.65
C GLU A 463 25.09 35.45 0.94
N SER A 464 25.91 34.86 0.08
CA SER A 464 27.24 34.37 0.50
C SER A 464 28.08 34.06 -0.72
N LYS A 465 29.23 34.74 -0.84
CA LYS A 465 30.30 34.33 -1.76
C LYS A 465 31.05 33.19 -1.06
N SER A 466 30.55 31.96 -1.13
CA SER A 466 31.33 30.79 -0.71
C SER A 466 32.17 30.26 -1.88
N SER A 467 33.35 29.78 -1.52
CA SER A 467 34.46 29.34 -2.35
C SER A 467 34.09 28.25 -3.35
N LYS A 468 34.58 28.39 -4.58
CA LYS A 468 34.51 27.43 -5.70
C LYS A 468 35.27 26.11 -5.48
N ASP A 469 35.63 25.74 -4.24
CA ASP A 469 36.53 24.61 -3.93
C ASP A 469 35.83 23.31 -3.49
N GLU A 470 34.49 23.23 -3.53
CA GLU A 470 33.72 22.12 -2.97
C GLU A 470 33.03 21.20 -4.01
N MET A 471 33.71 20.87 -5.12
CA MET A 471 33.10 20.02 -6.17
C MET A 471 33.83 18.70 -6.46
N THR A 472 34.41 18.06 -5.44
CA THR A 472 34.72 16.62 -5.47
C THR A 472 33.77 15.89 -4.54
N ILE A 473 32.51 15.76 -4.97
CA ILE A 473 31.45 15.09 -4.21
C ILE A 473 31.54 13.56 -4.35
N LEU A 474 32.24 13.05 -5.37
CA LEU A 474 32.42 11.60 -5.57
C LEU A 474 33.52 11.05 -4.65
N ASP A 475 33.26 9.87 -4.06
CA ASP A 475 34.17 9.19 -3.11
C ASP A 475 35.28 8.42 -3.86
N ASP A 476 35.79 7.33 -3.30
CA ASP A 476 36.81 6.49 -3.92
C ASP A 476 36.43 6.01 -5.35
N PHE A 477 37.39 6.11 -6.27
CA PHE A 477 37.31 5.49 -7.59
C PHE A 477 37.16 3.97 -7.46
N VAL A 478 36.23 3.39 -8.21
CA VAL A 478 35.93 1.95 -8.20
C VAL A 478 36.46 1.27 -9.46
N CYS A 479 36.01 1.74 -10.63
CA CYS A 479 36.42 1.17 -11.92
C CYS A 479 36.08 2.10 -13.10
N SER A 480 36.65 1.82 -14.27
CA SER A 480 36.23 2.41 -15.54
C SER A 480 35.56 1.34 -16.41
N LYS A 481 34.45 1.68 -17.07
CA LYS A 481 33.68 0.74 -17.91
C LYS A 481 33.25 1.37 -19.24
N GLU A 482 33.21 0.56 -20.29
CA GLU A 482 32.65 0.96 -21.59
C GLU A 482 31.12 1.11 -21.47
N CYS A 483 30.64 2.34 -21.59
CA CYS A 483 29.24 2.72 -21.60
C CYS A 483 28.81 3.09 -23.02
N PHE A 484 27.53 2.90 -23.34
CA PHE A 484 26.98 3.28 -24.64
C PHE A 484 26.31 4.65 -24.56
N ARG A 485 26.85 5.64 -25.28
CA ARG A 485 26.38 7.03 -25.29
C ARG A 485 25.53 7.32 -26.51
N ILE A 486 24.47 8.08 -26.28
CA ILE A 486 23.57 8.65 -27.28
C ILE A 486 23.72 10.18 -27.20
N PRO A 487 24.57 10.78 -28.06
CA PRO A 487 24.90 12.20 -27.98
C PRO A 487 23.71 13.12 -28.27
N ALA A 488 23.56 14.18 -27.49
CA ALA A 488 22.48 15.15 -27.62
C ALA A 488 22.55 15.96 -28.92
N ASN A 489 23.76 16.15 -29.43
CA ASN A 489 24.04 16.96 -30.61
C ASN A 489 23.61 16.29 -31.93
N GLY A 490 23.17 15.03 -31.89
CA GLY A 490 22.72 14.27 -33.05
C GLY A 490 23.81 13.41 -33.70
N GLU A 491 25.01 13.34 -33.11
CA GLU A 491 26.03 12.37 -33.52
C GLU A 491 25.53 10.92 -33.37
N THR A 492 26.17 10.02 -34.14
CA THR A 492 25.88 8.59 -34.05
C THR A 492 26.22 8.04 -32.66
N PRO A 493 25.34 7.22 -32.05
CA PRO A 493 25.64 6.56 -30.78
C PRO A 493 26.95 5.77 -30.83
N HIS A 494 27.75 5.85 -29.76
CA HIS A 494 29.07 5.23 -29.69
C HIS A 494 29.44 4.83 -28.26
N PHE A 495 30.45 3.96 -28.14
CA PHE A 495 30.99 3.54 -26.85
C PHE A 495 32.03 4.53 -26.32
N LEU A 496 32.11 4.67 -25.00
CA LEU A 496 33.15 5.43 -24.32
C LEU A 496 33.38 4.91 -22.90
N SER A 497 34.57 5.14 -22.37
CA SER A 497 34.93 4.77 -21.00
C SER A 497 34.40 5.81 -20.01
N ILE A 498 33.58 5.39 -19.05
CA ILE A 498 33.12 6.20 -17.92
C ILE A 498 33.75 5.66 -16.64
N ASP A 499 34.20 6.58 -15.79
CA ASP A 499 34.67 6.26 -14.45
C ASP A 499 33.49 6.15 -13.48
N PHE A 500 33.54 5.12 -12.63
CA PHE A 500 32.57 4.84 -11.60
C PHE A 500 33.22 4.97 -10.23
N TYR A 501 32.51 5.62 -9.32
CA TYR A 501 32.98 5.94 -7.97
C TYR A 501 32.06 5.32 -6.93
N ARG A 502 32.51 5.21 -5.69
CA ARG A 502 31.66 4.79 -4.59
C ARG A 502 30.65 5.89 -4.27
N SER A 503 29.44 5.50 -3.86
CA SER A 503 28.42 6.45 -3.44
C SER A 503 28.84 7.11 -2.11
N PRO A 504 29.03 8.44 -2.07
CA PRO A 504 29.42 9.14 -0.84
C PRO A 504 28.26 9.10 0.17
N GLN A 505 28.57 9.24 1.47
CA GLN A 505 27.52 9.23 2.52
C GLN A 505 26.49 10.36 2.37
N ASN A 506 26.87 11.46 1.73
CA ASN A 506 26.04 12.63 1.43
C ASN A 506 25.60 12.68 -0.04
N TYR A 507 25.54 11.54 -0.73
CA TYR A 507 25.11 11.47 -2.12
C TYR A 507 23.69 12.02 -2.30
N MET A 508 23.56 13.03 -3.17
CA MET A 508 22.28 13.68 -3.46
C MET A 508 21.49 13.01 -4.60
N GLY A 509 22.09 12.05 -5.30
CA GLY A 509 21.41 11.34 -6.39
C GLY A 509 20.41 10.31 -5.88
N HIS A 510 19.67 9.71 -6.82
CA HIS A 510 18.57 8.79 -6.54
C HIS A 510 18.95 7.32 -6.73
N GLU A 511 20.19 7.03 -7.12
CA GLU A 511 20.71 5.67 -7.22
C GLU A 511 20.75 5.00 -5.84
N PRO A 512 20.54 3.68 -5.76
CA PRO A 512 20.71 2.94 -4.53
C PRO A 512 22.11 3.19 -3.92
N PRO A 513 22.25 3.34 -2.60
CA PRO A 513 23.55 3.57 -1.96
C PRO A 513 24.59 2.47 -2.22
N THR A 514 24.14 1.27 -2.58
CA THR A 514 24.99 0.11 -2.91
C THR A 514 25.58 0.18 -4.32
N TRP A 515 25.13 1.10 -5.17
CA TRP A 515 25.62 1.21 -6.54
C TRP A 515 26.89 2.05 -6.63
N CYS A 516 27.75 1.68 -7.58
CA CYS A 516 28.78 2.59 -8.04
C CYS A 516 28.17 3.68 -8.94
N ILE A 517 28.65 4.90 -8.77
CA ILE A 517 28.09 6.14 -9.27
C ILE A 517 28.91 6.56 -10.50
N PRO A 518 28.34 6.57 -11.73
CA PRO A 518 29.07 7.00 -12.92
C PRO A 518 29.38 8.50 -12.86
N ASP A 519 30.53 8.91 -13.38
CA ASP A 519 30.86 10.32 -13.58
C ASP A 519 30.59 10.77 -15.02
N PHE A 520 29.48 11.49 -15.22
CA PHE A 520 29.13 12.11 -16.49
C PHE A 520 29.45 13.61 -16.52
N SER A 521 30.26 14.12 -15.58
CA SER A 521 30.60 15.54 -15.46
C SER A 521 31.18 16.14 -16.75
N ALA A 522 31.95 15.36 -17.52
CA ALA A 522 32.47 15.77 -18.82
C ALA A 522 31.37 16.10 -19.86
N TYR A 523 30.15 15.58 -19.68
CA TYR A 523 29.04 15.69 -20.63
C TYR A 523 27.88 16.52 -20.08
N TRP A 524 27.63 16.48 -18.78
CA TRP A 524 26.56 17.21 -18.10
C TRP A 524 27.06 18.38 -17.27
N SER A 525 28.36 18.62 -17.21
CA SER A 525 28.98 19.70 -16.42
C SER A 525 28.51 19.65 -14.96
N ASN A 526 28.00 20.77 -14.43
CA ASN A 526 27.50 20.88 -13.06
C ASN A 526 26.18 20.13 -12.82
N PHE A 527 25.51 19.67 -13.88
CA PHE A 527 24.24 18.94 -13.80
C PHE A 527 24.43 17.42 -13.64
N ASN A 528 25.66 16.96 -13.38
CA ASN A 528 25.98 15.53 -13.24
C ASN A 528 25.08 14.78 -12.22
N PHE A 529 24.60 15.48 -11.18
CA PHE A 529 23.75 14.93 -10.14
C PHE A 529 22.25 15.20 -10.35
N GLU A 530 21.88 16.04 -11.33
CA GLU A 530 20.50 16.22 -11.78
C GLU A 530 20.14 15.14 -12.81
N ARG A 531 20.42 13.89 -12.46
CA ARG A 531 20.25 12.74 -13.36
C ARG A 531 19.15 11.83 -12.87
N VAL A 532 18.47 11.24 -13.82
CA VAL A 532 17.47 10.19 -13.62
C VAL A 532 17.99 8.93 -14.29
N TYR A 533 17.58 7.79 -13.74
CA TYR A 533 17.89 6.49 -14.32
C TYR A 533 16.65 5.60 -14.44
N ARG A 534 16.73 4.64 -15.36
CA ARG A 534 15.78 3.52 -15.49
C ARG A 534 16.50 2.21 -15.73
N VAL A 535 16.14 1.22 -14.93
CA VAL A 535 16.60 -0.16 -15.09
C VAL A 535 15.74 -0.85 -16.15
N PHE A 536 16.38 -1.57 -17.05
CA PHE A 536 15.71 -2.47 -17.97
C PHE A 536 16.50 -3.76 -18.13
N LYS A 537 15.78 -4.85 -18.40
CA LYS A 537 16.37 -6.18 -18.54
C LYS A 537 16.19 -6.69 -19.95
N LEU A 538 17.29 -7.12 -20.55
CA LEU A 538 17.29 -7.80 -21.84
C LEU A 538 17.43 -9.30 -21.59
N ASN A 539 16.48 -10.06 -22.11
CA ASN A 539 16.47 -11.51 -22.02
C ASN A 539 16.26 -12.12 -23.41
N LYS A 540 16.88 -13.27 -23.67
CA LYS A 540 16.75 -14.04 -24.91
C LYS A 540 17.06 -13.22 -26.18
N GLN A 541 18.04 -12.32 -26.09
CA GLN A 541 18.53 -11.56 -27.22
C GLN A 541 19.57 -12.35 -28.02
N GLU A 542 19.64 -12.09 -29.32
CA GLU A 542 20.71 -12.56 -30.21
C GLU A 542 21.52 -11.33 -30.67
N PRO A 543 22.83 -11.27 -30.41
CA PRO A 543 23.64 -12.28 -29.70
C PRO A 543 23.34 -12.35 -28.20
N GLY A 544 23.53 -13.55 -27.63
CA GLY A 544 23.26 -13.83 -26.21
C GLY A 544 24.01 -12.97 -25.20
N GLU A 545 25.11 -12.32 -25.61
CA GLU A 545 25.86 -11.37 -24.78
C GLU A 545 25.04 -10.14 -24.38
N LEU A 546 24.00 -9.79 -25.13
CA LEU A 546 23.09 -8.68 -24.81
C LEU A 546 22.15 -9.01 -23.65
N ASN A 547 22.12 -10.26 -23.17
CA ASN A 547 21.33 -10.61 -22.02
C ASN A 547 21.97 -10.06 -20.76
N GLY A 548 21.19 -9.33 -19.97
CA GLY A 548 21.68 -8.66 -18.77
C GLY A 548 20.74 -7.57 -18.28
N GLU A 549 21.15 -6.91 -17.21
CA GLU A 549 20.48 -5.75 -16.64
C GLU A 549 21.24 -4.49 -17.00
N TYR A 550 20.50 -3.50 -17.45
CA TYR A 550 21.03 -2.26 -17.99
C TYR A 550 20.37 -1.08 -17.31
N VAL A 551 21.11 0.02 -17.23
CA VAL A 551 20.62 1.27 -16.67
C VAL A 551 20.76 2.38 -17.70
N LEU A 552 19.63 2.99 -18.05
CA LEU A 552 19.53 4.16 -18.91
C LEU A 552 19.58 5.41 -18.04
N TYR A 553 20.60 6.24 -18.21
CA TYR A 553 20.79 7.52 -17.50
C TYR A 553 20.54 8.71 -18.42
N TRP A 554 19.89 9.76 -17.91
CA TRP A 554 19.74 11.04 -18.59
C TRP A 554 19.64 12.20 -17.58
N CYS A 555 19.86 13.43 -18.03
CA CYS A 555 19.72 14.62 -17.20
C CYS A 555 18.30 15.19 -17.26
N CYS A 556 17.75 15.60 -16.10
CA CYS A 556 16.43 16.24 -16.02
C CYS A 556 16.47 17.77 -16.25
N ASN A 557 17.66 18.36 -16.35
CA ASN A 557 17.82 19.81 -16.50
C ASN A 557 17.45 20.28 -17.92
N ASP A 558 16.42 21.13 -18.01
CA ASP A 558 15.92 21.69 -19.27
C ASP A 558 16.82 22.81 -19.85
N GLY A 559 17.90 23.18 -19.13
CA GLY A 559 18.97 24.04 -19.63
C GLY A 559 19.94 23.32 -20.57
N LEU A 560 19.95 21.98 -20.59
CA LEU A 560 20.63 21.21 -21.62
C LEU A 560 19.76 21.12 -22.88
N GLN A 561 20.38 20.99 -24.05
CA GLN A 561 19.62 20.86 -25.29
C GLN A 561 18.84 19.52 -25.34
N PRO A 562 17.62 19.49 -25.92
CA PRO A 562 16.93 18.23 -26.19
C PRO A 562 17.79 17.28 -27.03
N ASN A 563 17.76 15.99 -26.71
CA ASN A 563 18.60 15.01 -27.37
C ASN A 563 18.14 14.77 -28.83
N ARG A 564 18.85 15.36 -29.79
CA ARG A 564 18.48 15.31 -31.22
C ARG A 564 18.57 13.91 -31.82
N CYS A 565 19.45 13.07 -31.30
CA CYS A 565 19.58 11.68 -31.73
C CYS A 565 18.30 10.89 -31.38
N LEU A 566 17.80 11.04 -30.15
CA LEU A 566 16.53 10.44 -29.73
C LEU A 566 15.32 11.04 -30.44
N MET A 567 15.30 12.35 -30.69
CA MET A 567 14.25 12.98 -31.50
C MET A 567 14.18 12.37 -32.91
N SER A 568 15.33 12.19 -33.55
CA SER A 568 15.42 11.54 -34.87
C SER A 568 14.95 10.08 -34.83
N LEU A 569 15.34 9.31 -33.80
CA LEU A 569 14.88 7.93 -33.63
C LEU A 569 13.35 7.82 -33.45
N LEU A 570 12.73 8.81 -32.81
CA LEU A 570 11.29 8.86 -32.57
C LEU A 570 10.48 9.52 -33.69
N GLY A 571 11.14 10.09 -34.71
CA GLY A 571 10.48 10.85 -35.77
C GLY A 571 9.86 12.17 -35.29
N ILE A 572 10.48 12.81 -34.30
CA ILE A 572 10.03 14.08 -33.71
C ILE A 572 10.85 15.23 -34.33
N GLU A 573 10.21 16.09 -35.10
CA GLU A 573 10.88 17.25 -35.70
C GLU A 573 11.03 18.43 -34.72
N SER A 574 10.03 18.63 -33.86
CA SER A 574 10.03 19.68 -32.85
C SER A 574 9.25 19.24 -31.61
N LEU A 575 9.71 19.69 -30.43
CA LEU A 575 9.04 19.47 -29.15
C LEU A 575 8.15 20.66 -28.82
N ARG A 576 7.01 20.40 -28.19
CA ARG A 576 6.16 21.48 -27.66
C ARG A 576 6.82 22.08 -26.41
N ILE A 577 6.52 23.35 -26.14
CA ILE A 577 7.04 24.09 -24.97
C ILE A 577 6.69 23.39 -23.63
N ASP A 578 5.58 22.64 -23.60
CA ASP A 578 5.08 21.93 -22.41
C ASP A 578 5.45 20.44 -22.35
N GLU A 579 6.25 19.95 -23.31
CA GLU A 579 6.71 18.57 -23.36
C GLU A 579 8.09 18.41 -22.74
N TYR A 580 8.16 17.55 -21.74
CA TYR A 580 9.40 17.12 -21.11
C TYR A 580 10.04 16.00 -21.93
N PHE A 581 11.34 16.11 -22.20
CA PHE A 581 12.09 15.17 -23.02
C PHE A 581 13.39 14.72 -22.34
N TRP A 582 14.20 13.92 -23.02
CA TRP A 582 15.57 13.64 -22.62
C TRP A 582 16.46 14.83 -23.00
N TYR A 583 17.03 15.52 -22.00
CA TYR A 583 17.92 16.66 -22.20
C TYR A 583 19.38 16.23 -21.99
N GLY A 584 20.27 16.75 -22.83
CA GLY A 584 21.67 16.36 -22.84
C GLY A 584 21.92 14.95 -23.37
N ASP A 585 23.13 14.46 -23.16
CA ASP A 585 23.54 13.13 -23.57
C ASP A 585 22.79 12.08 -22.76
N VAL A 586 22.54 10.91 -23.35
CA VAL A 586 21.92 9.77 -22.68
C VAL A 586 22.91 8.61 -22.66
N PHE A 587 23.02 7.92 -21.53
CA PHE A 587 23.98 6.85 -21.34
C PHE A 587 23.27 5.54 -21.01
N ILE A 588 23.78 4.44 -21.55
CA ILE A 588 23.40 3.09 -21.17
C ILE A 588 24.62 2.45 -20.55
N THR A 589 24.42 1.85 -19.38
CA THR A 589 25.43 1.14 -18.61
C THR A 589 24.89 -0.27 -18.30
N ARG A 590 25.79 -1.21 -17.98
CA ARG A 590 25.41 -2.59 -17.63
C ARG A 590 25.77 -2.86 -16.19
N PHE A 591 24.86 -3.51 -15.47
CA PHE A 591 25.04 -3.89 -14.08
C PHE A 591 24.75 -5.36 -13.88
N HIS A 592 25.44 -5.95 -12.91
CA HIS A 592 25.22 -7.30 -12.43
C HIS A 592 25.11 -7.28 -10.91
N GLU A 593 23.95 -7.68 -10.39
CA GLU A 593 23.74 -7.96 -8.97
C GLU A 593 24.15 -9.40 -8.69
N ASP A 594 25.10 -9.61 -7.78
CA ASP A 594 25.46 -10.95 -7.32
C ASP A 594 24.30 -11.51 -6.47
N ASP A 595 23.71 -12.63 -6.91
CA ASP A 595 22.56 -13.28 -6.26
C ASP A 595 22.80 -13.69 -4.79
N LYS A 596 24.05 -13.75 -4.33
CA LYS A 596 24.42 -14.19 -2.97
C LYS A 596 24.79 -13.02 -2.07
N THR A 597 25.55 -12.06 -2.57
CA THR A 597 26.05 -10.92 -1.78
C THR A 597 25.17 -9.69 -1.92
N PHE A 598 24.32 -9.63 -2.96
CA PHE A 598 23.58 -8.42 -3.37
C PHE A 598 24.51 -7.23 -3.68
N GLU A 599 25.79 -7.52 -3.97
CA GLU A 599 26.73 -6.51 -4.44
C GLU A 599 26.49 -6.23 -5.91
N PHE A 600 26.45 -4.95 -6.25
CA PHE A 600 26.30 -4.50 -7.62
C PHE A 600 27.67 -4.25 -8.24
N SER A 601 27.95 -4.96 -9.32
CA SER A 601 29.14 -4.75 -10.14
C SER A 601 28.75 -4.11 -11.48
N CYS A 602 29.53 -3.13 -11.92
CA CYS A 602 29.37 -2.55 -13.25
C CYS A 602 30.20 -3.34 -14.28
N GLU A 603 29.58 -3.62 -15.42
CA GLU A 603 30.17 -4.37 -16.53
C GLU A 603 30.23 -3.51 -17.79
N ASP A 604 31.12 -3.88 -18.72
CA ASP A 604 31.17 -3.23 -20.02
C ASP A 604 29.89 -3.53 -20.81
N VAL A 605 29.33 -2.51 -21.46
CA VAL A 605 28.21 -2.70 -22.39
C VAL A 605 28.73 -3.45 -23.62
N PRO A 606 28.15 -4.61 -23.99
CA PRO A 606 28.65 -5.40 -25.11
C PRO A 606 28.64 -4.62 -26.43
N ARG A 607 29.68 -4.78 -27.24
CA ARG A 607 29.79 -4.08 -28.53
C ARG A 607 28.68 -4.44 -29.51
N ALA A 608 28.04 -5.62 -29.38
CA ALA A 608 26.85 -5.94 -30.18
C ALA A 608 25.71 -4.93 -29.98
N PHE A 609 25.68 -4.18 -28.87
CA PHE A 609 24.63 -3.20 -28.60
C PHE A 609 24.55 -2.12 -29.69
N SER A 610 25.67 -1.75 -30.34
CA SER A 610 25.65 -0.80 -31.47
C SER A 610 24.94 -1.35 -32.72
N GLY A 611 24.85 -2.67 -32.88
CA GLY A 611 24.12 -3.32 -33.96
C GLY A 611 22.60 -3.35 -33.75
N CYS A 612 22.14 -3.12 -32.51
CA CYS A 612 20.75 -3.32 -32.11
C CYS A 612 19.90 -2.05 -32.20
N LYS A 613 19.98 -1.34 -33.34
CA LYS A 613 19.23 -0.09 -33.55
C LYS A 613 17.72 -0.24 -33.31
N GLU A 614 17.13 -1.36 -33.74
CA GLU A 614 15.71 -1.63 -33.55
C GLU A 614 15.34 -1.81 -32.08
N LEU A 615 16.16 -2.52 -31.31
CA LEU A 615 15.97 -2.68 -29.87
C LEU A 615 15.99 -1.34 -29.14
N LEU A 616 16.98 -0.50 -29.46
CA LEU A 616 17.09 0.84 -28.88
C LEU A 616 15.87 1.70 -29.24
N THR A 617 15.47 1.70 -30.51
CA THR A 617 14.27 2.44 -30.96
C THR A 617 13.03 1.96 -30.20
N ASN A 618 12.81 0.66 -30.09
CA ASN A 618 11.65 0.10 -29.39
C ASN A 618 11.66 0.44 -27.89
N LEU A 619 12.83 0.39 -27.25
CA LEU A 619 12.99 0.77 -25.85
C LEU A 619 12.63 2.26 -25.62
N ILE A 620 13.27 3.16 -26.37
CA ILE A 620 13.05 4.60 -26.25
C ILE A 620 11.60 4.95 -26.61
N TRP A 621 11.03 4.32 -27.64
CA TRP A 621 9.64 4.54 -28.03
C TRP A 621 8.66 4.10 -26.95
N SER A 622 8.92 2.97 -26.29
CA SER A 622 8.11 2.48 -25.17
C SER A 622 8.10 3.48 -24.01
N TYR A 623 9.28 3.98 -23.61
CA TYR A 623 9.41 5.01 -22.57
C TYR A 623 8.80 6.35 -22.96
N TRP A 624 8.91 6.75 -24.22
CA TRP A 624 8.27 7.95 -24.71
C TRP A 624 6.73 7.83 -24.62
N LYS A 625 6.19 6.70 -25.07
CA LYS A 625 4.75 6.43 -25.05
C LYS A 625 4.18 6.35 -23.63
N SER A 626 4.94 5.83 -22.66
CA SER A 626 4.57 5.84 -21.24
C SER A 626 4.72 7.20 -20.56
N LYS A 627 5.23 8.22 -21.29
CA LYS A 627 5.58 9.54 -20.77
C LYS A 627 6.63 9.49 -19.67
N GLU A 628 7.56 8.54 -19.76
CA GLU A 628 8.58 8.31 -18.73
C GLU A 628 9.42 9.56 -18.43
N PRO A 629 9.95 10.32 -19.42
CA PRO A 629 10.72 11.53 -19.14
C PRO A 629 9.92 12.57 -18.38
N LYS A 630 8.64 12.74 -18.75
CA LYS A 630 7.73 13.66 -18.07
C LYS A 630 7.45 13.23 -16.64
N ASN A 631 7.16 11.95 -16.42
CA ASN A 631 6.87 11.43 -15.08
C ASN A 631 8.10 11.56 -14.17
N ALA A 632 9.28 11.22 -14.69
CA ALA A 632 10.55 11.39 -14.00
C ALA A 632 10.83 12.84 -13.59
N ILE A 633 10.65 13.80 -14.51
CA ILE A 633 10.88 15.22 -14.20
C ILE A 633 9.85 15.73 -13.18
N LEU A 634 8.58 15.31 -13.28
CA LEU A 634 7.56 15.69 -12.30
C LEU A 634 7.83 15.09 -10.91
N GLU A 635 8.29 13.84 -10.86
CA GLU A 635 8.72 13.19 -9.62
C GLU A 635 9.93 13.91 -9.01
N TRP A 636 10.93 14.24 -9.82
CA TRP A 636 12.10 15.00 -9.39
C TRP A 636 11.74 16.38 -8.86
N GLN A 637 10.93 17.17 -9.60
CA GLN A 637 10.43 18.47 -9.15
C GLN A 637 9.63 18.38 -7.85
N TYR A 638 8.88 17.29 -7.67
CA TYR A 638 8.14 17.04 -6.43
C TYR A 638 9.09 16.76 -5.26
N LEU A 639 10.12 15.93 -5.47
CA LEU A 639 11.13 15.62 -4.46
C LEU A 639 11.98 16.85 -4.11
N GLU A 640 12.41 17.63 -5.10
CA GLU A 640 13.13 18.89 -4.92
C GLU A 640 12.28 19.87 -4.12
N ALA A 641 11.03 20.13 -4.53
CA ALA A 641 10.14 21.02 -3.79
C ALA A 641 9.88 20.54 -2.35
N LYS A 642 9.85 19.21 -2.13
CA LYS A 642 9.71 18.63 -0.80
C LYS A 642 10.98 18.82 0.04
N GLN A 643 12.16 18.66 -0.56
CA GLN A 643 13.45 18.86 0.11
C GLN A 643 13.71 20.35 0.39
N GLU A 644 13.38 21.23 -0.54
CA GLU A 644 13.40 22.69 -0.35
C GLU A 644 12.50 23.10 0.80
N LYS A 645 11.26 22.61 0.81
CA LYS A 645 10.33 22.83 1.93
C LYS A 645 10.93 22.31 3.23
N HIS A 646 11.45 21.08 3.23
CA HIS A 646 12.07 20.48 4.41
C HIS A 646 13.23 21.33 4.95
N ASN A 647 14.11 21.80 4.08
CA ASN A 647 15.23 22.67 4.44
C ASN A 647 14.75 24.04 4.95
N ALA A 648 13.75 24.63 4.32
CA ALA A 648 13.14 25.88 4.78
C ALA A 648 12.53 25.72 6.18
N ASP A 649 11.78 24.63 6.41
CA ASP A 649 11.20 24.30 7.72
C ASP A 649 12.30 24.11 8.78
N LYS A 650 13.41 23.43 8.45
CA LYS A 650 14.58 23.34 9.35
C LYS A 650 15.13 24.72 9.73
N GLN A 651 15.30 25.62 8.76
CA GLN A 651 15.84 26.95 9.02
C GLN A 651 14.89 27.80 9.87
N ILE A 652 13.58 27.70 9.63
CA ILE A 652 12.57 28.37 10.47
C ILE A 652 12.63 27.85 11.91
N ILE A 653 12.68 26.52 12.08
CA ILE A 653 12.78 25.88 13.40
C ILE A 653 14.06 26.34 14.12
N LEU A 654 15.21 26.27 13.44
CA LEU A 654 16.48 26.73 13.99
C LEU A 654 16.43 28.22 14.35
N GLY A 655 15.88 29.06 13.49
CA GLY A 655 15.74 30.51 13.71
C GLY A 655 14.96 30.86 14.97
N ARG A 656 13.95 30.04 15.32
CA ARG A 656 13.09 30.22 16.50
C ARG A 656 13.67 29.62 17.78
N MET A 657 14.57 28.65 17.65
CA MET A 657 15.20 28.01 18.80
C MET A 657 16.23 28.91 19.49
N SER A 658 16.16 28.92 20.82
CA SER A 658 17.18 29.49 21.69
C SER A 658 18.52 28.77 21.53
N ARG A 659 19.59 29.40 22.01
CA ARG A 659 20.94 28.81 21.94
C ARG A 659 21.01 27.43 22.59
N ASN A 660 20.38 27.24 23.74
CA ASN A 660 20.39 25.96 24.46
C ASN A 660 19.68 24.86 23.67
N GLU A 661 18.55 25.17 23.03
CA GLU A 661 17.79 24.22 22.21
C GLU A 661 18.60 23.78 20.98
N ARG A 662 19.35 24.71 20.37
CA ARG A 662 20.28 24.37 19.28
C ARG A 662 21.42 23.48 19.75
N GLU A 663 21.94 23.67 20.97
CA GLU A 663 22.96 22.77 21.54
C GLU A 663 22.40 21.37 21.83
N ILE A 664 21.15 21.25 22.30
CA ILE A 664 20.47 19.96 22.47
C ILE A 664 20.31 19.27 21.10
N LEU A 665 19.88 20.01 20.06
CA LEU A 665 19.78 19.46 18.71
C LEU A 665 21.10 19.01 18.12
N LYS A 666 22.22 19.67 18.46
CA LYS A 666 23.55 19.18 18.03
C LYS A 666 23.89 17.81 18.60
N GLN A 667 23.37 17.48 19.80
CA GLN A 667 23.53 16.15 20.39
C GLN A 667 22.58 15.12 19.77
N MET A 668 21.52 15.57 19.09
CA MET A 668 20.50 14.72 18.46
C MET A 668 20.15 15.23 17.05
N PRO A 669 21.07 15.15 16.07
CA PRO A 669 20.89 15.77 14.75
C PRO A 669 19.54 15.43 14.11
N TRP A 670 19.19 14.13 14.11
CA TRP A 670 17.95 13.55 13.58
C TRP A 670 16.66 14.20 14.11
N MET A 671 16.68 14.83 15.28
CA MET A 671 15.51 15.49 15.87
C MET A 671 15.12 16.72 15.05
N LEU A 672 16.07 17.43 14.44
CA LEU A 672 15.77 18.57 13.57
C LEU A 672 15.13 18.13 12.26
N GLU A 673 15.66 17.08 11.61
CA GLU A 673 15.04 16.48 10.43
C GLU A 673 13.59 16.09 10.73
N TYR A 674 13.40 15.44 11.87
CA TYR A 674 12.12 14.96 12.32
C TYR A 674 11.13 16.10 12.62
N LEU A 675 11.57 17.18 13.29
CA LEU A 675 10.73 18.35 13.54
C LEU A 675 10.33 19.03 12.22
N ALA A 676 11.26 19.19 11.28
CA ALA A 676 10.97 19.78 9.97
C ALA A 676 9.97 18.93 9.16
N ILE A 677 10.06 17.61 9.20
CA ILE A 677 9.09 16.71 8.52
C ILE A 677 7.71 16.78 9.18
N THR A 678 7.66 16.83 10.52
CA THR A 678 6.40 16.60 11.27
C THR A 678 5.69 17.87 11.73
N ALA A 679 6.38 19.00 11.79
CA ALA A 679 5.79 20.26 12.23
C ALA A 679 5.17 21.05 11.07
N CYS A 680 5.58 20.85 9.80
CA CYS A 680 5.07 21.62 8.64
C CYS A 680 4.74 23.06 9.03
N ASP A 681 5.78 23.79 9.44
CA ASP A 681 5.65 25.18 9.88
C ASP A 681 5.77 26.08 8.66
N ASP A 682 4.88 25.83 7.69
CA ASP A 682 4.63 26.74 6.59
C ASP A 682 4.21 28.05 7.27
N ASP A 683 5.06 29.07 7.22
CA ASP A 683 4.81 30.44 7.70
C ASP A 683 3.70 31.11 6.86
N ALA A 684 2.57 30.43 6.71
CA ALA A 684 1.40 30.84 5.99
C ALA A 684 0.72 31.90 6.84
N LEU A 685 1.22 33.12 6.69
CA LEU A 685 0.44 34.34 6.72
C LEU A 685 -0.94 34.04 6.10
N VAL A 686 -1.94 33.87 6.96
CA VAL A 686 -3.29 33.44 6.58
C VAL A 686 -4.00 34.58 5.86
N ASP A 687 -3.76 35.79 6.34
CA ASP A 687 -4.28 37.03 5.78
C ASP A 687 -3.42 38.21 6.27
N ALA A 688 -3.13 39.17 5.40
CA ALA A 688 -2.61 40.46 5.79
C ALA A 688 -3.55 41.53 5.23
N SER A 689 -4.32 42.16 6.13
CA SER A 689 -5.22 43.24 5.73
C SER A 689 -4.66 44.57 6.20
N ILE A 690 -4.45 45.47 5.24
CA ILE A 690 -4.08 46.86 5.46
C ILE A 690 -5.38 47.65 5.52
N ARG A 691 -5.65 48.31 6.64
CA ARG A 691 -6.84 49.15 6.85
C ARG A 691 -6.40 50.51 7.32
N GLU A 692 -7.14 51.56 7.00
CA GLU A 692 -6.85 52.87 7.57
C GLU A 692 -7.13 52.82 9.08
N SER A 693 -6.13 53.23 9.87
CA SER A 693 -6.19 53.19 11.34
C SER A 693 -7.35 54.06 11.80
N LYS A 694 -8.31 53.45 12.50
CA LYS A 694 -9.47 54.17 13.04
C LYS A 694 -9.07 55.20 14.09
N ASP A 695 -7.97 54.94 14.77
CA ASP A 695 -7.49 55.78 15.87
C ASP A 695 -6.52 56.87 15.36
N HIS A 696 -5.93 56.67 14.18
CA HIS A 696 -4.93 57.57 13.60
C HIS A 696 -5.22 57.83 12.11
N PRO A 697 -6.07 58.82 11.79
CA PRO A 697 -6.39 59.20 10.40
C PRO A 697 -5.12 59.52 9.62
N GLY A 698 -4.94 58.89 8.45
CA GLY A 698 -3.75 59.01 7.62
C GLY A 698 -2.65 57.97 7.89
N MET A 699 -2.82 57.07 8.87
CA MET A 699 -1.96 55.89 9.04
C MET A 699 -2.68 54.61 8.65
N ALA A 700 -1.93 53.64 8.12
CA ALA A 700 -2.45 52.32 7.78
C ALA A 700 -2.10 51.31 8.87
N GLU A 701 -3.12 50.67 9.43
CA GLU A 701 -3.01 49.52 10.32
C GLU A 701 -2.87 48.24 9.49
N VAL A 702 -1.73 47.57 9.64
CA VAL A 702 -1.47 46.27 9.00
C VAL A 702 -1.78 45.18 10.02
N SER A 703 -2.89 44.48 9.81
CA SER A 703 -3.24 43.29 10.58
C SER A 703 -2.69 42.05 9.88
N VAL A 704 -1.85 41.27 10.56
CA VAL A 704 -1.28 40.03 10.01
C VAL A 704 -1.77 38.85 10.85
N VAL A 705 -2.59 37.99 10.25
CA VAL A 705 -3.07 36.77 10.89
C VAL A 705 -2.12 35.63 10.52
N HIS A 706 -1.44 35.07 11.52
CA HIS A 706 -0.59 33.91 11.34
C HIS A 706 -1.36 32.64 11.73
N ARG A 707 -1.13 31.55 11.00
CA ARG A 707 -1.64 30.24 11.40
C ARG A 707 -0.86 29.81 12.65
N LYS A 708 -1.55 29.28 13.67
CA LYS A 708 -0.84 28.66 14.81
C LYS A 708 0.08 27.57 14.28
N THR A 709 1.35 27.61 14.68
CA THR A 709 2.36 26.61 14.30
C THR A 709 1.94 25.24 14.78
N ALA A 710 2.43 24.15 14.16
CA ALA A 710 2.09 22.82 14.68
C ALA A 710 2.60 22.64 16.12
N MET A 711 3.69 23.32 16.49
CA MET A 711 4.22 23.26 17.85
C MET A 711 3.38 24.07 18.85
N GLU A 712 2.85 25.23 18.46
CA GLU A 712 1.86 25.98 19.26
C GLU A 712 0.53 25.21 19.40
N GLN A 713 0.08 24.57 18.33
CA GLN A 713 -1.10 23.69 18.37
C GLN A 713 -0.89 22.50 19.31
N ARG A 714 0.36 22.05 19.45
CA ARG A 714 0.77 21.02 20.41
C ARG A 714 1.11 21.56 21.80
N GLY A 715 0.94 22.87 22.04
CA GLY A 715 1.17 23.49 23.34
C GLY A 715 2.64 23.50 23.79
N TRP A 716 3.58 23.39 22.85
CA TRP A 716 5.01 23.47 23.15
C TRP A 716 5.36 24.87 23.63
N LYS A 717 6.05 24.96 24.77
CA LYS A 717 6.47 26.23 25.40
C LYS A 717 7.98 26.49 25.28
N GLY A 718 8.67 25.77 24.40
CA GLY A 718 10.13 25.71 24.35
C GLY A 718 10.70 24.72 25.37
N PHE A 719 12.02 24.51 25.33
CA PHE A 719 12.77 23.82 26.38
C PHE A 719 13.15 24.82 27.48
N SER A 720 12.94 24.48 28.75
CA SER A 720 13.38 25.31 29.85
C SER A 720 14.89 25.14 30.09
N SER A 721 15.53 26.13 30.71
CA SER A 721 16.94 26.03 31.12
C SER A 721 17.21 24.88 32.09
N ASN A 722 16.17 24.31 32.71
CA ASN A 722 16.26 23.20 33.65
C ASN A 722 16.10 21.82 32.96
N ASP A 723 15.89 21.78 31.64
CA ASP A 723 15.77 20.55 30.86
C ASP A 723 17.11 20.09 30.22
N LEU A 724 18.20 20.81 30.51
CA LEU A 724 19.60 20.39 30.32
C LEU A 724 20.02 19.43 31.43
#